data_AF-A0A3A5UKQ4-F1
#
_entry.id   AF-A0A3A5UKQ4-F1
#
_cell.length_a   1.000
_cell.length_b   1.000
_cell.length_c   1.000
_cell.angle_alpha   90.00
_cell.angle_beta   90.00
_cell.angle_gamma   90.00
#
_symmetry.space_group_name_H-M   'P 1'
#
loop_
_entity.id
_entity.type
_entity.pdbx_description
1 polymer ?
#
loop_
_entity_poly.entity_id
_entity_poly.type
_entity_poly.pdbx_seq_one_letter_code
_entity_poly.pdbx_strand_id
1 'polypeptide(L)'
;MPSSTDDLTADDSSLESMPRHRQEWKQHDLLATILRRYFYVASHMSGGFLPTWVVSPKEGKDVNESLAEANIYFKKLGWAAKISRTEEWIIQMIPLPERPFPSSKLTLMMWSVSALTLTLAGAYWMEGSRPAGGWFFNSSFLDVLVGYTLPVLGCIFIASLIQRRTASHFNHRVGHITPIPEPTIALWSLGLFSQTALIWPFGLFLIPTLPRMDARLWEDRKVLGWVAISVPASLISFGLILWGIGLWLTPDYVAITQAQNVAEGPFIVEILGQWLLDDYLTRLIWSHPFVKAGALLTFFGWISLLPIPTFPGGRIMVARSGHMEARSSSNQMFLFFLILAFAWMFNAFNGFTIWILVLTLILPLLLFMGADRTSPVLLNEPKGLDLNSMKNIGIVMLVAVLFALPSQVPFDRDDDWNTAIVFEMKTIFSAEEVDERWNAMISLHVINPSSVNRDWAVDYDQFAEGLENWAKVWECDGEEDLSINGFGCGSVLPPRTHTTVVLNLTWTDVTHSPSLTNFSLLTLADGEYDHLPVSVHPDLSFYPDSPWKIVLSEGELKRCISIESFSEEQLNVSFPNADQSLEIQSRLQWIEGQNNLEAQYDSAPEQVCLRGLDPVVLRTSELNTIQLNNELFDGGMPELPLIAVVPLQGWNITSSAQLGWGFELNASGALSSIDDVCPLNPSLSIPPAPVAGEWIWDLDVRKISNIPAVQDENQSLTVRMSDGTSMHVCSPHLSVEPKFNFTVEEGPELIFQRYNTSHRMWSNMWMAAYNGTLLQSQGANFSFYSSSNQSIPVQINYQGNGGQWTTVRSVSSLSNGWNSFEFAPSDSTLSTLWFEHQDNSLVIHLASYV
;
A
#
# COMPACT_ATOMS: atom_id res chain seq x y z
N MET A 1 -97.54 33.95 14.83
CA MET A 1 -97.23 33.09 13.66
C MET A 1 -97.32 33.96 12.41
N PRO A 2 -96.51 33.75 11.35
CA PRO A 2 -95.05 33.57 11.26
C PRO A 2 -94.41 34.52 10.20
N SER A 3 -93.05 34.50 10.11
CA SER A 3 -92.16 34.73 8.93
C SER A 3 -92.40 35.92 7.97
N SER A 4 -91.43 36.78 7.66
CA SER A 4 -90.27 36.53 6.79
C SER A 4 -89.62 37.91 6.47
N THR A 5 -88.29 38.09 6.67
CA THR A 5 -87.25 38.31 5.63
C THR A 5 -87.54 39.47 4.66
N ASP A 6 -86.66 40.39 4.29
CA ASP A 6 -85.22 40.62 4.41
C ASP A 6 -85.03 42.08 3.93
N ASP A 7 -83.98 42.77 4.38
CA ASP A 7 -82.91 43.14 3.45
C ASP A 7 -81.77 43.84 4.21
N LEU A 8 -80.65 43.14 4.27
CA LEU A 8 -79.35 43.65 4.65
C LEU A 8 -78.61 43.99 3.36
N THR A 9 -78.34 45.26 3.15
CA THR A 9 -77.25 45.69 2.28
C THR A 9 -76.12 46.26 3.12
N ALA A 10 -74.92 45.82 2.77
CA ALA A 10 -73.65 46.15 3.40
C ALA A 10 -73.24 47.60 3.11
N ASP A 11 -72.84 48.34 4.14
CA ASP A 11 -71.53 48.99 4.27
C ASP A 11 -71.51 49.77 5.60
N ASP A 12 -70.71 49.34 6.58
CA ASP A 12 -69.68 50.22 7.14
C ASP A 12 -68.74 49.48 8.10
N SER A 13 -67.47 49.82 7.91
CA SER A 13 -66.30 49.39 8.66
C SER A 13 -66.18 50.08 10.02
N SER A 14 -67.23 50.07 10.84
CA SER A 14 -67.13 50.57 12.21
C SER A 14 -66.50 49.51 13.11
N LEU A 15 -65.26 49.74 13.55
CA LEU A 15 -64.69 49.03 14.70
C LEU A 15 -65.72 49.03 15.84
N GLU A 16 -66.24 47.86 16.19
CA GLU A 16 -67.24 47.70 17.25
C GLU A 16 -66.72 48.36 18.54
N SER A 17 -67.43 49.43 18.97
CA SER A 17 -67.06 50.24 20.12
C SER A 17 -66.97 49.38 21.37
N MET A 18 -65.82 49.39 22.03
CA MET A 18 -65.63 48.63 23.27
C MET A 18 -66.53 49.21 24.38
N PRO A 19 -67.31 48.38 25.11
CA PRO A 19 -68.17 48.86 26.18
C PRO A 19 -67.34 49.50 27.29
N ARG A 20 -67.73 50.71 27.71
CA ARG A 20 -67.04 51.46 28.77
C ARG A 20 -67.29 50.81 30.13
N HIS A 21 -66.26 50.20 30.72
CA HIS A 21 -66.34 49.58 32.05
C HIS A 21 -65.92 50.54 33.18
N ARG A 22 -66.41 50.27 34.40
CA ARG A 22 -66.21 51.08 35.62
C ARG A 22 -64.86 50.87 36.31
N GLN A 23 -64.07 49.89 35.87
CA GLN A 23 -62.74 49.51 36.42
C GLN A 23 -61.70 49.50 35.30
N GLU A 24 -60.44 49.80 35.65
CA GLU A 24 -59.29 49.72 34.73
C GLU A 24 -59.13 48.29 34.20
N TRP A 25 -58.98 48.15 32.88
CA TRP A 25 -58.77 46.85 32.27
C TRP A 25 -57.38 46.32 32.62
N LYS A 26 -57.31 45.11 33.16
CA LYS A 26 -56.05 44.36 33.17
C LYS A 26 -55.72 43.97 31.72
N GLN A 27 -54.44 43.87 31.39
CA GLN A 27 -53.97 43.49 30.05
C GLN A 27 -54.64 42.20 29.53
N HIS A 28 -54.86 41.24 30.43
CA HIS A 28 -55.60 40.02 30.15
C HIS A 28 -57.04 40.29 29.68
N ASP A 29 -57.79 41.18 30.35
CA ASP A 29 -59.19 41.49 30.02
C ASP A 29 -59.32 42.26 28.69
N LEU A 30 -58.33 43.10 28.37
CA LEU A 30 -58.22 43.78 27.07
C LEU A 30 -58.04 42.76 25.92
N LEU A 31 -57.08 41.84 26.06
CA LEU A 31 -56.82 40.82 25.05
C LEU A 31 -58.03 39.88 24.87
N ALA A 32 -58.68 39.49 25.96
CA ALA A 32 -59.91 38.68 25.92
C ALA A 32 -61.04 39.38 25.17
N THR A 33 -61.23 40.69 25.39
CA THR A 33 -62.28 41.47 24.72
C THR A 33 -62.04 41.59 23.23
N ILE A 34 -60.78 41.75 22.81
CA ILE A 34 -60.42 41.75 21.39
C ILE A 34 -60.61 40.36 20.78
N LEU A 35 -60.23 39.28 21.49
CA LEU A 35 -60.42 37.90 21.03
C LEU A 35 -61.89 37.56 20.76
N ARG A 36 -62.83 38.08 21.57
CA ARG A 36 -64.28 37.90 21.38
C ARG A 36 -64.82 38.40 20.05
N ARG A 37 -64.10 39.29 19.35
CA ARG A 37 -64.46 39.72 18.00
C ARG A 37 -64.33 38.59 16.98
N TYR A 38 -63.36 37.70 17.18
CA TYR A 38 -63.02 36.62 16.24
C TYR A 38 -63.54 35.24 16.70
N PHE A 39 -63.59 34.99 18.01
CA PHE A 39 -64.00 33.70 18.58
C PHE A 39 -65.06 33.85 19.67
N TYR A 40 -65.82 32.79 19.97
CA TYR A 40 -66.54 32.71 21.24
C TYR A 40 -65.56 32.31 22.34
N VAL A 41 -65.44 33.11 23.40
CA VAL A 41 -64.50 32.88 24.51
C VAL A 41 -65.29 32.32 25.70
N ALA A 42 -65.08 31.04 26.03
CA ALA A 42 -65.90 30.30 26.99
C ALA A 42 -65.41 30.46 28.44
N SER A 43 -64.14 30.14 28.72
CA SER A 43 -63.58 30.14 30.08
C SER A 43 -62.09 30.52 30.10
N HIS A 44 -61.66 31.07 31.23
CA HIS A 44 -60.27 31.38 31.53
C HIS A 44 -59.55 30.15 32.09
N MET A 45 -58.39 29.80 31.54
CA MET A 45 -57.51 28.81 32.17
C MET A 45 -56.56 29.50 33.15
N SER A 46 -56.76 29.25 34.45
CA SER A 46 -55.83 29.68 35.50
C SER A 46 -54.63 28.73 35.57
N GLY A 47 -53.40 29.26 35.52
CA GLY A 47 -52.19 28.49 35.83
C GLY A 47 -50.97 28.70 34.92
N GLY A 48 -51.10 29.46 33.82
CA GLY A 48 -50.00 29.79 32.91
C GLY A 48 -49.44 31.20 33.10
N PHE A 49 -48.15 31.40 32.81
CA PHE A 49 -47.51 32.73 32.77
C PHE A 49 -48.05 33.60 31.63
N LEU A 50 -48.51 32.99 30.53
CA LEU A 50 -49.08 33.68 29.36
C LEU A 50 -50.62 33.64 29.39
N PRO A 51 -51.31 34.72 28.99
CA PRO A 51 -52.77 34.76 28.89
C PRO A 51 -53.33 33.67 27.96
N THR A 52 -54.26 32.86 28.47
CA THR A 52 -54.76 31.67 27.76
C THR A 52 -56.28 31.48 27.96
N TRP A 53 -56.99 31.15 26.87
CA TRP A 53 -58.46 30.99 26.87
C TRP A 53 -58.91 29.76 26.09
N VAL A 54 -60.02 29.16 26.53
CA VAL A 54 -60.79 28.21 25.72
C VAL A 54 -61.69 28.98 24.78
N VAL A 55 -61.65 28.63 23.49
CA VAL A 55 -62.40 29.30 22.44
C VAL A 55 -63.19 28.31 21.57
N SER A 56 -64.22 28.81 20.89
CA SER A 56 -64.90 28.10 19.80
C SER A 56 -65.09 29.02 18.59
N PRO A 57 -65.10 28.45 17.36
CA PRO A 57 -65.35 29.23 16.16
C PRO A 57 -66.74 29.87 16.20
N LYS A 58 -66.88 31.07 15.61
CA LYS A 58 -68.19 31.66 15.36
C LYS A 58 -68.91 30.90 14.25
N GLU A 59 -70.25 30.89 14.29
CA GLU A 59 -71.08 30.14 13.34
C GLU A 59 -70.66 30.40 11.88
N GLY A 60 -70.37 29.34 11.14
CA GLY A 60 -70.01 29.39 9.72
C GLY A 60 -68.57 29.81 9.37
N LYS A 61 -67.71 30.15 10.35
CA LYS A 61 -66.32 30.54 10.10
C LYS A 61 -65.32 29.41 10.38
N ASP A 62 -64.31 29.25 9.53
CA ASP A 62 -63.18 28.37 9.82
C ASP A 62 -62.33 28.94 10.97
N VAL A 63 -61.86 28.04 11.84
CA VAL A 63 -61.03 28.39 13.00
C VAL A 63 -59.69 28.97 12.55
N ASN A 64 -59.12 28.46 11.46
CA ASN A 64 -57.82 28.91 10.96
C ASN A 64 -57.90 30.30 10.32
N GLU A 65 -58.97 30.57 9.56
CA GLU A 65 -59.22 31.90 8.98
C GLU A 65 -59.46 32.94 10.08
N SER A 66 -60.27 32.59 11.09
CA SER A 66 -60.52 33.45 12.25
C SER A 66 -59.23 33.76 13.02
N LEU A 67 -58.30 32.80 13.13
CA LEU A 67 -57.00 33.00 13.74
C LEU A 67 -56.11 33.92 12.91
N ALA A 68 -56.11 33.78 11.59
CA ALA A 68 -55.35 34.64 10.69
C ALA A 68 -55.81 36.10 10.79
N GLU A 69 -57.13 36.34 10.77
CA GLU A 69 -57.72 37.67 10.96
C GLU A 69 -57.37 38.26 12.33
N ALA A 70 -57.50 37.47 13.40
CA ALA A 70 -57.15 37.90 14.75
C ALA A 70 -55.66 38.28 14.84
N ASN A 71 -54.77 37.49 14.25
CA ASN A 71 -53.32 37.75 14.26
C ASN A 71 -52.93 38.99 13.46
N ILE A 72 -53.65 39.35 12.38
CA ILE A 72 -53.43 40.62 11.66
C ILE A 72 -53.67 41.81 12.60
N TYR A 73 -54.68 41.74 13.46
CA TYR A 73 -54.97 42.79 14.44
C TYR A 73 -53.98 42.76 15.62
N PHE A 74 -53.76 41.59 16.23
CA PHE A 74 -52.88 41.46 17.40
C PHE A 74 -51.42 41.81 17.12
N LYS A 75 -50.92 41.54 15.90
CA LYS A 75 -49.56 41.92 15.51
C LYS A 75 -49.33 43.43 15.61
N LYS A 76 -50.36 44.26 15.36
CA LYS A 76 -50.30 45.72 15.51
C LYS A 76 -50.17 46.16 16.97
N LEU A 77 -50.63 45.33 17.91
CA LEU A 77 -50.56 45.56 19.36
C LEU A 77 -49.31 44.94 20.01
N GLY A 78 -48.43 44.31 19.24
CA GLY A 78 -47.25 43.63 19.78
C GLY A 78 -47.53 42.21 20.31
N TRP A 79 -48.66 41.60 19.94
CA TRP A 79 -49.07 40.26 20.40
C TRP A 79 -49.33 39.32 19.22
N ALA A 80 -49.28 38.01 19.45
CA ALA A 80 -49.71 36.99 18.53
C ALA A 80 -50.53 35.92 19.26
N ALA A 81 -51.63 35.49 18.66
CA ALA A 81 -52.45 34.39 19.12
C ALA A 81 -51.89 33.08 18.55
N LYS A 82 -51.50 32.16 19.44
CA LYS A 82 -51.22 30.75 19.14
C LYS A 82 -52.47 29.94 19.43
N ILE A 83 -52.90 29.10 18.49
CA ILE A 83 -53.95 28.11 18.70
C ILE A 83 -53.34 26.71 18.89
N SER A 84 -53.89 25.96 19.84
CA SER A 84 -53.63 24.53 20.02
C SER A 84 -54.97 23.79 20.19
N ARG A 85 -54.96 22.48 19.92
CA ARG A 85 -56.14 21.62 20.04
C ARG A 85 -55.78 20.35 20.80
N THR A 86 -56.39 20.16 21.96
CA THR A 86 -56.34 18.91 22.73
C THR A 86 -57.69 18.22 22.61
N GLU A 87 -58.71 18.71 23.32
CA GLU A 87 -60.12 18.35 23.18
C GLU A 87 -60.95 19.56 22.74
N GLU A 88 -60.67 20.72 23.34
CA GLU A 88 -61.21 22.04 22.99
C GLU A 88 -60.15 22.88 22.26
N TRP A 89 -60.56 23.97 21.61
CA TRP A 89 -59.63 24.92 21.00
C TRP A 89 -59.11 25.89 22.06
N ILE A 90 -57.79 25.99 22.16
CA ILE A 90 -57.13 26.82 23.16
C ILE A 90 -56.34 27.90 22.44
N ILE A 91 -56.57 29.17 22.81
CA ILE A 91 -55.75 30.30 22.34
C ILE A 91 -54.85 30.78 23.46
N GLN A 92 -53.55 30.81 23.19
CA GLN A 92 -52.52 31.38 24.03
C GLN A 92 -51.94 32.64 23.38
N MET A 93 -51.82 33.72 24.13
CA MET A 93 -51.28 34.98 23.63
C MET A 93 -49.78 35.09 23.92
N ILE A 94 -48.99 35.32 22.88
CA ILE A 94 -47.53 35.38 22.92
C ILE A 94 -47.09 36.81 22.58
N PRO A 95 -46.23 37.45 23.38
CA PRO A 95 -45.67 38.76 23.04
C PRO A 95 -44.72 38.63 21.84
N LEU A 96 -44.75 39.60 20.94
CA LEU A 96 -43.81 39.66 19.83
C LEU A 96 -42.43 40.09 20.34
N PRO A 97 -41.34 39.39 19.97
CA PRO A 97 -40.00 39.73 20.44
C PRO A 97 -39.56 41.10 19.90
N GLU A 98 -39.01 41.94 20.77
CA GLU A 98 -38.43 43.24 20.40
C GLU A 98 -37.06 43.05 19.74
N ARG A 99 -36.84 43.72 18.60
CA ARG A 99 -35.56 43.72 17.85
C ARG A 99 -34.90 42.33 17.68
N PRO A 100 -35.60 41.36 17.07
CA PRO A 100 -35.09 39.99 16.98
C PRO A 100 -33.90 39.86 16.01
N PHE A 101 -33.61 40.86 15.18
CA PHE A 101 -32.53 40.77 14.19
C PHE A 101 -31.22 41.32 14.75
N PRO A 102 -30.09 40.60 14.54
CA PRO A 102 -28.77 41.09 14.95
C PRO A 102 -28.41 42.37 14.19
N SER A 103 -27.44 43.13 14.73
CA SER A 103 -26.91 44.29 14.03
C SER A 103 -26.20 43.86 12.75
N SER A 104 -26.34 44.65 11.68
CA SER A 104 -25.65 44.37 10.41
C SER A 104 -24.13 44.36 10.57
N LYS A 105 -23.59 45.08 11.57
CA LYS A 105 -22.15 45.08 11.90
C LYS A 105 -21.68 43.71 12.41
N LEU A 106 -22.44 43.08 13.30
CA LEU A 106 -22.11 41.74 13.81
C LEU A 106 -22.14 40.71 12.68
N THR A 107 -23.15 40.75 11.82
CA THR A 107 -23.23 39.87 10.66
C THR A 107 -22.03 40.07 9.74
N LEU A 108 -21.68 41.32 9.40
CA LEU A 108 -20.53 41.61 8.54
C LEU A 108 -19.20 41.16 9.17
N MET A 109 -19.04 41.32 10.49
CA MET A 109 -17.88 40.82 11.22
C MET A 109 -17.77 39.29 11.12
N MET A 110 -18.87 38.54 11.36
CA MET A 110 -18.86 37.08 11.26
C MET A 110 -18.50 36.61 9.86
N TRP A 111 -19.09 37.22 8.82
CA TRP A 111 -18.74 36.93 7.43
C TRP A 111 -17.26 37.21 7.12
N SER A 112 -16.70 38.29 7.65
CA SER A 112 -15.30 38.66 7.43
C SER A 112 -14.34 37.70 8.12
N VAL A 113 -14.62 37.30 9.37
CA VAL A 113 -13.79 36.34 10.10
C VAL A 113 -13.92 34.95 9.47
N SER A 114 -15.12 34.54 9.07
CA SER A 114 -15.34 33.29 8.33
C SER A 114 -14.61 33.25 6.99
N ALA A 115 -14.50 34.38 6.28
CA ALA A 115 -13.69 34.44 5.06
C ALA A 115 -12.21 34.16 5.35
N LEU A 116 -11.69 34.68 6.46
CA LEU A 116 -10.30 34.45 6.87
C LEU A 116 -10.06 32.98 7.26
N THR A 117 -10.94 32.37 8.06
CA THR A 117 -10.81 30.96 8.45
C THR A 117 -11.01 30.00 7.27
N LEU A 118 -11.91 30.33 6.33
CA LEU A 118 -12.05 29.60 5.07
C LEU A 118 -10.80 29.71 4.19
N THR A 119 -10.15 30.86 4.17
CA THR A 119 -8.91 31.03 3.40
C THR A 119 -7.78 30.22 4.00
N LEU A 120 -7.68 30.15 5.33
CA LEU A 120 -6.70 29.26 5.99
C LEU A 120 -7.01 27.78 5.72
N ALA A 121 -8.29 27.39 5.79
CA ALA A 121 -8.72 26.03 5.48
C ALA A 121 -8.41 25.65 4.03
N GLY A 122 -8.73 26.51 3.07
CA GLY A 122 -8.46 26.24 1.67
C GLY A 122 -6.95 26.14 1.38
N ALA A 123 -6.10 26.88 2.11
CA ALA A 123 -4.65 26.74 2.00
C ALA A 123 -4.18 25.37 2.49
N TYR A 124 -4.72 24.91 3.63
CA TYR A 124 -4.49 23.58 4.16
C TYR A 124 -4.98 22.45 3.23
N TRP A 125 -6.12 22.65 2.55
CA TRP A 125 -6.67 21.70 1.58
C TRP A 125 -5.82 21.51 0.33
N MET A 126 -5.15 22.57 -0.12
CA MET A 126 -4.35 22.57 -1.35
C MET A 126 -2.85 22.37 -1.10
N GLU A 127 -2.45 22.20 0.15
CA GLU A 127 -1.07 21.88 0.47
C GLU A 127 -0.69 20.53 -0.15
N GLY A 128 0.45 20.48 -0.84
CA GLY A 128 0.95 19.24 -1.48
C GLY A 128 0.35 18.89 -2.83
N SER A 129 -0.85 19.39 -3.18
CA SER A 129 -1.58 19.05 -4.41
C SER A 129 -1.79 20.21 -5.39
N ARG A 130 -1.06 21.32 -5.20
CA ARG A 130 -1.16 22.52 -6.04
C ARG A 130 -0.18 22.45 -7.21
N PRO A 131 -0.64 22.60 -8.48
CA PRO A 131 0.23 22.53 -9.65
C PRO A 131 1.25 23.68 -9.71
N ALA A 132 2.33 23.46 -10.45
CA ALA A 132 3.33 24.48 -10.72
C ALA A 132 2.70 25.65 -11.51
N GLY A 133 2.55 26.81 -10.85
CA GLY A 133 1.82 27.98 -11.38
C GLY A 133 0.43 28.22 -10.74
N GLY A 134 -0.07 27.30 -9.92
CA GLY A 134 -1.38 27.38 -9.30
C GLY A 134 -2.54 27.08 -10.25
N TRP A 135 -3.75 26.98 -9.71
CA TRP A 135 -4.97 26.65 -10.44
C TRP A 135 -5.50 27.83 -11.26
N PHE A 136 -5.46 29.02 -10.67
CA PHE A 136 -5.89 30.29 -11.26
C PHE A 136 -4.76 31.30 -11.29
N PHE A 137 -3.98 31.37 -10.21
CA PHE A 137 -2.94 32.36 -10.02
C PHE A 137 -1.69 31.74 -9.40
N ASN A 138 -0.52 32.29 -9.73
CA ASN A 138 0.77 31.89 -9.15
C ASN A 138 0.84 32.10 -7.62
N SER A 139 0.08 33.05 -7.07
CA SER A 139 0.02 33.29 -5.62
C SER A 139 -0.95 32.33 -4.93
N SER A 140 -0.43 31.49 -4.02
CA SER A 140 -1.23 30.52 -3.25
C SER A 140 -2.45 31.17 -2.58
N PHE A 141 -2.26 32.33 -1.93
CA PHE A 141 -3.36 33.05 -1.28
C PHE A 141 -4.52 33.41 -2.23
N LEU A 142 -4.21 33.92 -3.44
CA LEU A 142 -5.25 34.30 -4.40
C LEU A 142 -5.94 33.08 -5.00
N ASP A 143 -5.17 32.01 -5.19
CA ASP A 143 -5.64 30.71 -5.66
C ASP A 143 -6.67 30.13 -4.69
N VAL A 144 -6.38 30.17 -3.39
CA VAL A 144 -7.31 29.74 -2.33
C VAL A 144 -8.56 30.60 -2.30
N LEU A 145 -8.37 31.91 -2.39
CA LEU A 145 -9.46 32.86 -2.27
C LEU A 145 -10.48 32.67 -3.39
N VAL A 146 -10.02 32.47 -4.62
CA VAL A 146 -10.86 32.27 -5.81
C VAL A 146 -11.35 30.83 -5.95
N GLY A 147 -10.51 29.85 -5.62
CA GLY A 147 -10.82 28.42 -5.77
C GLY A 147 -11.66 27.83 -4.64
N TYR A 148 -11.60 28.37 -3.43
CA TYR A 148 -12.29 27.79 -2.27
C TYR A 148 -13.17 28.80 -1.53
N THR A 149 -12.60 29.93 -1.10
CA THR A 149 -13.29 30.86 -0.17
C THR A 149 -14.47 31.57 -0.81
N LEU A 150 -14.27 32.21 -1.98
CA LEU A 150 -15.33 32.92 -2.69
C LEU A 150 -16.45 31.98 -3.19
N PRO A 151 -16.18 30.80 -3.76
CA PRO A 151 -17.22 29.84 -4.11
C PRO A 151 -18.08 29.45 -2.91
N VAL A 152 -17.48 29.09 -1.77
CA VAL A 152 -18.23 28.68 -0.57
C VAL A 152 -19.09 29.84 -0.04
N LEU A 153 -18.51 31.02 0.16
CA LEU A 153 -19.24 32.19 0.67
C LEU A 153 -20.31 32.68 -0.30
N GLY A 154 -20.02 32.67 -1.60
CA GLY A 154 -20.98 33.00 -2.65
C GLY A 154 -22.19 32.06 -2.63
N CYS A 155 -21.95 30.75 -2.50
CA CYS A 155 -23.03 29.76 -2.40
C CYS A 155 -23.86 29.95 -1.12
N ILE A 156 -23.23 30.19 0.04
CA ILE A 156 -23.93 30.48 1.30
C ILE A 156 -24.76 31.78 1.18
N PHE A 157 -24.23 32.80 0.51
CA PHE A 157 -24.91 34.08 0.31
C PHE A 157 -26.15 33.90 -0.56
N ILE A 158 -26.01 33.19 -1.69
CA ILE A 158 -27.13 32.87 -2.58
C ILE A 158 -28.17 32.01 -1.85
N ALA A 159 -27.75 31.00 -1.09
CA ALA A 159 -28.65 30.19 -0.26
C ALA A 159 -29.43 31.06 0.75
N SER A 160 -28.77 32.06 1.34
CA SER A 160 -29.43 33.03 2.23
C SER A 160 -30.47 33.89 1.50
N LEU A 161 -30.20 34.30 0.26
CA LEU A 161 -31.16 35.04 -0.56
C LEU A 161 -32.35 34.16 -0.96
N ILE A 162 -32.11 32.91 -1.33
CA ILE A 162 -33.16 31.93 -1.64
C ILE A 162 -34.05 31.71 -0.42
N GLN A 163 -33.48 31.46 0.76
CA GLN A 163 -34.24 31.30 2.01
C GLN A 163 -35.15 32.51 2.28
N ARG A 164 -34.61 33.72 2.14
CA ARG A 164 -35.36 34.96 2.36
C ARG A 164 -36.45 35.16 1.32
N ARG A 165 -36.18 34.84 0.05
CA ARG A 165 -37.16 34.92 -1.04
C ARG A 165 -38.30 33.93 -0.81
N THR A 166 -37.99 32.69 -0.48
CA THR A 166 -38.98 31.65 -0.13
C THR A 166 -39.83 32.07 1.05
N ALA A 167 -39.23 32.61 2.12
CA ALA A 167 -39.98 33.12 3.27
C ALA A 167 -40.89 34.30 2.89
N SER A 168 -40.39 35.25 2.08
CA SER A 168 -41.16 36.41 1.65
C SER A 168 -42.37 36.05 0.79
N HIS A 169 -42.28 34.97 0.01
CA HIS A 169 -43.40 34.45 -0.78
C HIS A 169 -44.58 34.03 0.11
N PHE A 170 -44.31 33.63 1.36
CA PHE A 170 -45.31 33.33 2.38
C PHE A 170 -45.59 34.50 3.33
N ASN A 171 -45.25 35.74 2.94
CA ASN A 171 -45.36 36.93 3.79
C ASN A 171 -44.62 36.81 5.15
N HIS A 172 -43.62 35.94 5.22
CA HIS A 172 -42.83 35.72 6.41
C HIS A 172 -41.43 36.32 6.26
N ARG A 173 -40.96 37.02 7.30
CA ARG A 173 -39.61 37.58 7.32
C ARG A 173 -38.65 36.55 7.91
N VAL A 174 -37.45 36.40 7.36
CA VAL A 174 -36.39 35.57 7.96
C VAL A 174 -35.07 36.34 7.90
N GLY A 175 -34.15 36.01 8.80
CA GLY A 175 -32.82 36.59 8.85
C GLY A 175 -31.90 36.08 7.75
N HIS A 176 -30.67 36.58 7.71
CA HIS A 176 -29.63 36.05 6.83
C HIS A 176 -28.93 34.86 7.48
N ILE A 177 -28.37 33.99 6.63
CA ILE A 177 -27.42 32.97 7.09
C ILE A 177 -26.14 33.68 7.49
N THR A 178 -25.62 33.32 8.66
CA THR A 178 -24.39 33.87 9.20
C THR A 178 -23.40 32.73 9.41
N PRO A 179 -22.36 32.59 8.57
CA PRO A 179 -21.34 31.58 8.80
C PRO A 179 -20.64 31.88 10.13
N ILE A 180 -20.41 30.82 10.91
CA ILE A 180 -19.65 30.89 12.15
C ILE A 180 -18.26 30.35 11.85
N PRO A 181 -17.19 31.13 12.10
CA PRO A 181 -15.82 30.68 11.88
C PRO A 181 -15.48 29.50 12.79
N GLU A 182 -14.68 28.60 12.27
CA GLU A 182 -14.13 27.50 13.04
C GLU A 182 -12.93 28.00 13.87
N PRO A 183 -12.91 27.76 15.20
CA PRO A 183 -11.88 28.34 16.08
C PRO A 183 -10.54 27.60 16.03
N THR A 184 -10.48 26.30 15.77
CA THR A 184 -9.24 25.52 15.80
C THR A 184 -8.27 25.93 14.72
N ILE A 185 -8.74 26.26 13.51
CA ILE A 185 -7.87 26.72 12.42
C ILE A 185 -7.30 28.11 12.67
N ALA A 186 -8.09 28.98 13.31
CA ALA A 186 -7.60 30.28 13.78
C ALA A 186 -6.52 30.09 14.86
N LEU A 187 -6.74 29.21 15.83
CA LEU A 187 -5.75 28.91 16.88
C LEU A 187 -4.48 28.23 16.34
N TRP A 188 -4.62 27.35 15.35
CA TRP A 188 -3.50 26.76 14.63
C TRP A 188 -2.67 27.83 13.92
N SER A 189 -3.30 28.74 13.18
CA SER A 189 -2.59 29.84 12.50
C SER A 189 -1.83 30.77 13.46
N LEU A 190 -2.24 30.82 14.73
CA LEU A 190 -1.57 31.57 15.80
C LEU A 190 -0.47 30.77 16.50
N GLY A 191 -0.20 29.53 16.06
CA GLY A 191 0.79 28.63 16.65
C GLY A 191 0.38 28.03 17.99
N LEU A 192 -0.89 28.16 18.39
CA LEU A 192 -1.40 27.66 19.67
C LEU A 192 -1.76 26.17 19.64
N PHE A 193 -2.07 25.63 18.45
CA PHE A 193 -2.40 24.22 18.22
C PHE A 193 -1.50 23.61 17.12
N SER A 194 -1.23 22.30 17.23
CA SER A 194 -0.53 21.52 16.21
C SER A 194 -1.45 21.21 15.02
N GLN A 195 -0.85 20.85 13.87
CA GLN A 195 -1.59 20.41 12.68
C GLN A 195 -2.49 19.20 12.98
N THR A 196 -2.07 18.32 13.87
CA THR A 196 -2.86 17.16 14.32
C THR A 196 -4.13 17.52 15.10
N ALA A 197 -4.29 18.77 15.53
CA ALA A 197 -5.51 19.26 16.17
C ALA A 197 -6.54 19.83 15.17
N LEU A 198 -6.21 19.91 13.87
CA LEU A 198 -7.10 20.37 12.79
C LEU A 198 -8.07 19.26 12.37
N ILE A 199 -9.01 18.94 13.25
CA ILE A 199 -9.96 17.83 13.03
C ILE A 199 -11.14 18.28 12.15
N TRP A 200 -11.41 19.58 12.09
CA TRP A 200 -12.49 20.16 11.29
C TRP A 200 -11.93 20.99 10.13
N PRO A 201 -11.67 20.39 8.96
CA PRO A 201 -10.83 20.97 7.92
C PRO A 201 -11.52 22.06 7.08
N PHE A 202 -12.78 22.42 7.38
CA PHE A 202 -13.61 23.28 6.50
C PHE A 202 -13.51 24.77 6.76
N GLY A 203 -12.88 25.20 7.87
CA GLY A 203 -12.80 26.61 8.24
C GLY A 203 -14.13 27.26 8.66
N LEU A 204 -15.25 26.54 8.64
CA LEU A 204 -16.56 26.96 9.15
C LEU A 204 -17.07 25.98 10.18
N PHE A 205 -17.57 26.44 11.32
CA PHE A 205 -18.14 25.54 12.33
C PHE A 205 -19.62 25.25 12.07
N LEU A 206 -20.42 26.30 11.87
CA LEU A 206 -21.87 26.22 11.68
C LEU A 206 -22.38 27.32 10.75
N ILE A 207 -23.53 27.10 10.13
CA ILE A 207 -24.21 28.08 9.25
C ILE A 207 -25.63 28.41 9.74
N PRO A 208 -25.80 28.92 10.98
CA PRO A 208 -27.13 29.25 11.46
C PRO A 208 -27.73 30.43 10.71
N THR A 209 -29.05 30.47 10.66
CA THR A 209 -29.79 31.69 10.35
C THR A 209 -29.92 32.52 11.63
N LEU A 210 -29.59 33.81 11.58
CA LEU A 210 -29.78 34.73 12.71
C LEU A 210 -30.86 35.78 12.40
N PRO A 211 -31.90 35.93 13.26
CA PRO A 211 -32.17 35.14 14.47
C PRO A 211 -32.48 33.67 14.19
N ARG A 212 -32.19 32.83 15.18
CA ARG A 212 -32.42 31.38 15.11
C ARG A 212 -33.85 31.11 14.68
N MET A 213 -34.02 30.26 13.67
CA MET A 213 -35.34 29.95 13.11
C MET A 213 -36.29 29.32 14.12
N ASP A 214 -35.78 28.66 15.16
CA ASP A 214 -36.64 28.02 16.17
C ASP A 214 -37.25 29.01 17.16
N ALA A 215 -36.61 30.16 17.37
CA ALA A 215 -37.11 31.24 18.20
C ALA A 215 -38.10 32.16 17.45
N ARG A 216 -38.36 31.89 16.16
CA ARG A 216 -39.31 32.65 15.34
C ARG A 216 -40.72 32.11 15.53
N LEU A 217 -41.69 33.01 15.42
CA LEU A 217 -43.11 32.70 15.41
C LEU A 217 -43.52 32.37 13.98
N TRP A 218 -43.80 31.10 13.71
CA TRP A 218 -44.21 30.61 12.39
C TRP A 218 -45.74 30.57 12.32
N GLU A 219 -46.31 31.05 11.21
CA GLU A 219 -47.76 31.09 11.04
C GLU A 219 -48.32 29.67 10.92
N ASP A 220 -47.82 28.90 9.95
CA ASP A 220 -48.26 27.55 9.63
C ASP A 220 -47.05 26.59 9.42
N ARG A 221 -47.30 25.29 9.58
CA ARG A 221 -46.32 24.21 9.31
C ARG A 221 -45.79 24.21 7.87
N LYS A 222 -46.61 24.63 6.90
CA LYS A 222 -46.23 24.72 5.49
C LYS A 222 -45.07 25.68 5.25
N VAL A 223 -45.13 26.86 5.85
CA VAL A 223 -44.10 27.90 5.70
C VAL A 223 -42.79 27.43 6.33
N LEU A 224 -42.87 26.82 7.53
CA LEU A 224 -41.74 26.24 8.22
C LEU A 224 -41.02 25.19 7.36
N GLY A 225 -41.76 24.25 6.77
CA GLY A 225 -41.20 23.16 5.95
C GLY A 225 -40.46 23.66 4.70
N TRP A 226 -41.08 24.53 3.90
CA TRP A 226 -40.47 25.06 2.67
C TRP A 226 -39.26 25.95 2.93
N VAL A 227 -39.31 26.78 3.99
CA VAL A 227 -38.16 27.61 4.35
C VAL A 227 -37.03 26.75 4.91
N ALA A 228 -37.33 25.72 5.72
CA ALA A 228 -36.33 24.83 6.26
C ALA A 228 -35.58 24.04 5.16
N ILE A 229 -36.30 23.47 4.19
CA ILE A 229 -35.66 22.67 3.13
C ILE A 229 -34.88 23.50 2.12
N SER A 230 -35.21 24.78 1.96
CA SER A 230 -34.58 25.65 0.96
C SER A 230 -33.07 25.79 1.13
N VAL A 231 -32.55 25.86 2.37
CA VAL A 231 -31.12 26.03 2.63
C VAL A 231 -30.33 24.76 2.30
N PRO A 232 -30.62 23.58 2.89
CA PRO A 232 -29.90 22.36 2.56
C PRO A 232 -29.99 21.98 1.08
N ALA A 233 -31.16 22.14 0.46
CA ALA A 233 -31.33 21.83 -0.97
C ALA A 233 -30.47 22.74 -1.86
N SER A 234 -30.35 24.03 -1.51
CA SER A 234 -29.48 24.96 -2.25
C SER A 234 -28.00 24.59 -2.09
N LEU A 235 -27.56 24.30 -0.86
CA LEU A 235 -26.16 23.93 -0.59
C LEU A 235 -25.76 22.63 -1.29
N ILE A 236 -26.60 21.61 -1.25
CA ILE A 236 -26.37 20.35 -1.96
C ILE A 236 -26.32 20.59 -3.47
N SER A 237 -27.27 21.34 -4.02
CA SER A 237 -27.30 21.61 -5.47
C SER A 237 -26.06 22.36 -5.94
N PHE A 238 -25.66 23.43 -5.25
CA PHE A 238 -24.44 24.16 -5.58
C PHE A 238 -23.18 23.33 -5.35
N GLY A 239 -23.15 22.53 -4.28
CA GLY A 239 -22.03 21.64 -3.99
C GLY A 239 -21.83 20.59 -5.08
N LEU A 240 -22.90 19.95 -5.56
CA LEU A 240 -22.84 19.00 -6.67
C LEU A 240 -22.39 19.65 -7.99
N ILE A 241 -22.79 20.90 -8.25
CA ILE A 241 -22.31 21.66 -9.41
C ILE A 241 -20.79 21.90 -9.29
N LEU A 242 -20.30 22.32 -8.12
CA LEU A 242 -18.87 22.55 -7.90
C LEU A 242 -18.05 21.26 -7.97
N TRP A 243 -18.59 20.13 -7.51
CA TRP A 243 -18.00 18.80 -7.72
C TRP A 243 -17.80 18.51 -9.21
N GLY A 244 -18.87 18.63 -10.01
CA GLY A 244 -18.82 18.35 -11.45
C GLY A 244 -17.86 19.27 -12.20
N ILE A 245 -17.93 20.59 -11.96
CA ILE A 245 -17.01 21.56 -12.58
C ILE A 245 -15.57 21.30 -12.11
N GLY A 246 -15.38 21.02 -10.82
CA GLY A 246 -14.06 20.75 -10.26
C GLY A 246 -13.39 19.54 -10.89
N LEU A 247 -14.07 18.38 -10.91
CA LEU A 247 -13.54 17.15 -11.51
C LEU A 247 -13.26 17.29 -13.01
N TRP A 248 -14.08 18.08 -13.71
CA TRP A 248 -13.87 18.38 -15.13
C TRP A 248 -12.66 19.28 -15.39
N LEU A 249 -12.36 20.21 -14.47
CA LEU A 249 -11.19 21.09 -14.55
C LEU A 249 -9.90 20.44 -13.99
N THR A 250 -10.00 19.35 -13.24
CA THR A 250 -8.83 18.62 -12.73
C THR A 250 -8.09 17.96 -13.90
N PRO A 251 -6.77 18.21 -14.07
CA PRO A 251 -5.95 17.55 -15.08
C PRO A 251 -5.64 16.11 -14.70
N ASP A 252 -5.17 15.34 -15.67
CA ASP A 252 -4.84 13.93 -15.50
C ASP A 252 -3.63 13.70 -14.57
N TYR A 253 -2.76 14.69 -14.41
CA TYR A 253 -1.61 14.59 -13.51
C TYR A 253 -1.23 15.93 -12.88
N VAL A 254 -0.94 15.90 -11.58
CA VAL A 254 -0.30 16.99 -10.83
C VAL A 254 0.76 16.38 -9.94
N ALA A 255 1.98 16.91 -10.00
CA ALA A 255 3.07 16.47 -9.14
C ALA A 255 2.76 16.79 -7.67
N ILE A 256 2.67 15.75 -6.85
CA ILE A 256 2.45 15.85 -5.41
C ILE A 256 3.80 16.04 -4.70
N THR A 257 3.85 16.98 -3.75
CA THR A 257 5.09 17.27 -3.00
C THR A 257 5.06 16.79 -1.55
N GLN A 258 3.88 16.47 -1.00
CA GLN A 258 3.69 16.00 0.37
C GLN A 258 2.27 15.42 0.54
N ALA A 259 2.05 14.68 1.64
CA ALA A 259 0.75 14.15 2.04
C ALA A 259 -0.35 15.23 2.02
N GLN A 260 -1.35 15.00 1.17
CA GLN A 260 -2.44 15.92 0.89
C GLN A 260 -3.78 15.41 1.42
N ASN A 261 -4.74 16.33 1.58
CA ASN A 261 -6.09 15.98 2.01
C ASN A 261 -6.96 15.61 0.80
N VAL A 262 -7.54 14.42 0.82
CA VAL A 262 -8.44 13.89 -0.22
C VAL A 262 -9.88 14.02 0.27
N ALA A 263 -10.78 14.37 -0.65
CA ALA A 263 -12.20 14.48 -0.37
C ALA A 263 -12.91 13.39 -1.15
N GLU A 264 -13.65 12.55 -0.45
CA GLU A 264 -14.42 11.46 -1.06
C GLU A 264 -15.77 11.98 -1.53
N GLY A 265 -16.24 11.44 -2.66
CA GLY A 265 -17.49 11.87 -3.26
C GLY A 265 -18.70 11.51 -2.39
N PRO A 266 -19.76 12.34 -2.35
CA PRO A 266 -21.06 11.84 -1.94
C PRO A 266 -21.59 10.85 -2.99
N PHE A 267 -22.55 10.00 -2.61
CA PHE A 267 -23.07 8.88 -3.40
C PHE A 267 -23.28 9.16 -4.89
N ILE A 268 -23.90 10.29 -5.26
CA ILE A 268 -24.15 10.60 -6.67
C ILE A 268 -22.87 10.95 -7.44
N VAL A 269 -21.88 11.56 -6.78
CA VAL A 269 -20.60 11.93 -7.38
C VAL A 269 -19.74 10.69 -7.57
N GLU A 270 -19.74 9.76 -6.62
CA GLU A 270 -19.05 8.46 -6.75
C GLU A 270 -19.56 7.69 -7.97
N ILE A 271 -20.88 7.51 -8.08
CA ILE A 271 -21.50 6.77 -9.19
C ILE A 271 -21.21 7.45 -10.53
N LEU A 272 -21.39 8.77 -10.61
CA LEU A 272 -21.19 9.49 -11.87
C LEU A 272 -19.70 9.61 -12.21
N GLY A 273 -18.84 9.76 -11.22
CA GLY A 273 -17.39 9.85 -11.37
C GLY A 273 -16.82 8.58 -11.97
N GLN A 274 -17.08 7.44 -11.34
CA GLN A 274 -16.64 6.12 -11.82
C GLN A 274 -17.24 5.73 -13.18
N TRP A 275 -18.43 6.25 -13.52
CA TRP A 275 -19.07 5.96 -14.79
C TRP A 275 -18.61 6.86 -15.95
N LEU A 276 -18.26 8.12 -15.67
CA LEU A 276 -17.95 9.11 -16.70
C LEU A 276 -16.45 9.36 -16.88
N LEU A 277 -15.62 9.09 -15.87
CA LEU A 277 -14.19 9.38 -15.84
C LEU A 277 -13.40 8.10 -15.55
N ASP A 278 -12.53 7.70 -16.48
CA ASP A 278 -11.66 6.52 -16.31
C ASP A 278 -10.68 6.73 -15.13
N ASP A 279 -10.16 7.96 -15.00
CA ASP A 279 -9.19 8.36 -13.96
C ASP A 279 -9.86 9.05 -12.75
N TYR A 280 -11.07 8.61 -12.37
CA TYR A 280 -11.82 9.27 -11.29
C TYR A 280 -11.04 9.30 -9.97
N LEU A 281 -10.50 8.15 -9.54
CA LEU A 281 -9.82 8.02 -8.25
C LEU A 281 -8.55 8.86 -8.18
N THR A 282 -7.73 8.86 -9.24
CA THR A 282 -6.52 9.68 -9.33
C THR A 282 -6.85 11.17 -9.35
N ARG A 283 -7.91 11.59 -10.06
CA ARG A 283 -8.41 12.98 -10.05
C ARG A 283 -8.90 13.45 -8.69
N LEU A 284 -9.30 12.58 -7.76
CA LEU A 284 -9.67 12.99 -6.39
C LEU A 284 -8.45 13.45 -5.57
N ILE A 285 -7.31 12.79 -5.77
CA ILE A 285 -6.04 12.99 -5.05
C ILE A 285 -5.57 14.44 -5.18
N TRP A 286 -5.46 14.94 -6.41
CA TRP A 286 -5.08 16.32 -6.74
C TRP A 286 -6.23 17.16 -7.29
N SER A 287 -7.43 16.92 -6.76
CA SER A 287 -8.65 17.56 -7.24
C SER A 287 -8.59 19.10 -7.21
N HIS A 288 -9.12 19.71 -8.26
CA HIS A 288 -9.29 21.16 -8.36
C HIS A 288 -10.02 21.72 -7.12
N PRO A 289 -9.72 22.94 -6.62
CA PRO A 289 -10.23 23.45 -5.34
C PRO A 289 -11.76 23.52 -5.23
N PHE A 290 -12.46 23.62 -6.37
CA PHE A 290 -13.92 23.53 -6.43
C PHE A 290 -14.47 22.19 -5.93
N VAL A 291 -13.75 21.09 -6.11
CA VAL A 291 -14.12 19.79 -5.52
C VAL A 291 -14.16 19.91 -4.00
N LYS A 292 -13.12 20.47 -3.39
CA LYS A 292 -13.06 20.66 -1.93
C LYS A 292 -14.16 21.61 -1.42
N ALA A 293 -14.45 22.68 -2.17
CA ALA A 293 -15.57 23.58 -1.87
C ALA A 293 -16.93 22.88 -1.99
N GLY A 294 -17.10 22.05 -3.03
CA GLY A 294 -18.27 21.22 -3.26
C GLY A 294 -18.51 20.25 -2.11
N ALA A 295 -17.45 19.56 -1.67
CA ALA A 295 -17.48 18.60 -0.57
C ALA A 295 -17.95 19.23 0.74
N LEU A 296 -17.46 20.43 1.08
CA LEU A 296 -17.94 21.21 2.23
C LEU A 296 -19.44 21.50 2.12
N LEU A 297 -19.91 22.02 0.98
CA LEU A 297 -21.31 22.43 0.80
C LEU A 297 -22.26 21.23 0.84
N THR A 298 -21.91 20.12 0.19
CA THR A 298 -22.70 18.89 0.22
C THR A 298 -22.75 18.29 1.62
N PHE A 299 -21.62 18.26 2.33
CA PHE A 299 -21.54 17.74 3.70
C PHE A 299 -22.38 18.56 4.68
N PHE A 300 -22.24 19.90 4.67
CA PHE A 300 -23.04 20.79 5.51
C PHE A 300 -24.53 20.74 5.17
N GLY A 301 -24.86 20.64 3.88
CA GLY A 301 -26.23 20.46 3.42
C GLY A 301 -26.83 19.14 3.94
N TRP A 302 -26.09 18.04 3.84
CA TRP A 302 -26.55 16.74 4.29
C TRP A 302 -26.72 16.67 5.81
N ILE A 303 -25.73 17.13 6.60
CA ILE A 303 -25.83 17.20 8.06
C ILE A 303 -27.06 18.02 8.48
N SER A 304 -27.33 19.12 7.79
CA SER A 304 -28.48 19.98 8.07
C SER A 304 -29.84 19.30 7.83
N LEU A 305 -29.90 18.24 7.01
CA LEU A 305 -31.12 17.46 6.75
C LEU A 305 -31.39 16.38 7.79
N LEU A 306 -30.42 16.06 8.65
CA LEU A 306 -30.63 15.12 9.74
C LEU A 306 -31.79 15.61 10.64
N PRO A 307 -32.67 14.69 11.11
CA PRO A 307 -33.88 15.02 11.86
C PRO A 307 -33.59 15.43 13.32
N ILE A 308 -32.73 16.42 13.49
CA ILE A 308 -32.18 16.85 14.78
C ILE A 308 -32.85 18.16 15.19
N PRO A 309 -33.16 18.33 16.49
CA PRO A 309 -33.68 19.58 17.01
C PRO A 309 -32.80 20.76 16.60
N THR A 310 -33.42 21.89 16.26
CA THR A 310 -32.76 23.13 15.78
C THR A 310 -32.18 23.09 14.36
N PHE A 311 -31.97 21.91 13.79
CA PHE A 311 -31.52 21.77 12.41
C PHE A 311 -32.70 21.90 11.44
N PRO A 312 -32.45 22.25 10.16
CA PRO A 312 -33.47 22.22 9.12
C PRO A 312 -34.25 20.89 9.06
N GLY A 313 -33.57 19.75 9.15
CA GLY A 313 -34.21 18.42 9.16
C GLY A 313 -35.20 18.21 10.31
N GLY A 314 -34.86 18.64 11.53
CA GLY A 314 -35.80 18.60 12.65
C GLY A 314 -37.02 19.50 12.46
N ARG A 315 -36.84 20.68 11.84
CA ARG A 315 -37.97 21.56 11.47
C ARG A 315 -38.85 20.96 10.38
N ILE A 316 -38.26 20.25 9.42
CA ILE A 316 -39.01 19.51 8.39
C ILE A 316 -39.81 18.36 9.05
N MET A 317 -39.23 17.66 10.01
CA MET A 317 -39.93 16.62 10.79
C MET A 317 -41.14 17.22 11.52
N VAL A 318 -40.96 18.32 12.26
CA VAL A 318 -42.07 19.03 12.93
C VAL A 318 -43.11 19.55 11.94
N ALA A 319 -42.69 20.07 10.78
CA ALA A 319 -43.63 20.50 9.75
C ALA A 319 -44.49 19.34 9.24
N ARG A 320 -43.91 18.13 9.09
CA ARG A 320 -44.59 16.94 8.56
C ARG A 320 -45.48 16.22 9.57
N SER A 321 -44.96 15.86 10.74
CA SER A 321 -45.70 15.07 11.74
C SER A 321 -46.32 15.91 12.87
N GLY A 322 -45.97 17.20 12.98
CA GLY A 322 -46.42 18.06 14.08
C GLY A 322 -45.66 17.81 15.39
N HIS A 323 -45.81 18.71 16.36
CA HIS A 323 -45.05 18.67 17.61
C HIS A 323 -45.30 17.41 18.45
N MET A 324 -46.56 16.99 18.57
CA MET A 324 -46.92 15.86 19.43
C MET A 324 -46.22 14.56 19.05
N GLU A 325 -46.12 14.29 17.74
CA GLU A 325 -45.47 13.10 17.21
C GLU A 325 -43.96 13.31 17.06
N ALA A 326 -43.52 14.40 16.41
CA ALA A 326 -42.10 14.67 16.18
C ALA A 326 -41.28 14.75 17.48
N ARG A 327 -41.86 15.30 18.55
CA ARG A 327 -41.22 15.53 19.86
C ARG A 327 -41.68 14.55 20.93
N SER A 328 -42.23 13.40 20.55
CA SER A 328 -42.56 12.33 21.48
C SER A 328 -41.29 11.63 22.00
N SER A 329 -41.26 11.23 23.27
CA SER A 329 -40.11 10.53 23.85
C SER A 329 -39.76 9.24 23.09
N SER A 330 -40.77 8.53 22.56
CA SER A 330 -40.57 7.35 21.72
C SER A 330 -39.81 7.66 20.43
N ASN A 331 -40.26 8.67 19.67
CA ASN A 331 -39.58 9.05 18.43
C ASN A 331 -38.18 9.63 18.69
N GLN A 332 -37.98 10.36 19.78
CA GLN A 332 -36.65 10.87 20.14
C GLN A 332 -35.68 9.75 20.54
N MET A 333 -36.15 8.73 21.27
CA MET A 333 -35.36 7.52 21.54
C MET A 333 -35.06 6.74 20.26
N PHE A 334 -36.04 6.60 19.37
CA PHE A 334 -35.83 5.97 18.06
C PHE A 334 -34.76 6.71 17.24
N LEU A 335 -34.84 8.05 17.16
CA LEU A 335 -33.84 8.87 16.47
C LEU A 335 -32.45 8.75 17.10
N PHE A 336 -32.37 8.68 18.43
CA PHE A 336 -31.13 8.46 19.15
C PHE A 336 -30.48 7.12 18.76
N PHE A 337 -31.25 6.02 18.79
CA PHE A 337 -30.74 4.70 18.38
C PHE A 337 -30.39 4.64 16.89
N LEU A 338 -31.18 5.29 16.04
CA LEU A 338 -30.90 5.39 14.61
C LEU A 338 -29.59 6.12 14.34
N ILE A 339 -29.32 7.23 15.03
CA ILE A 339 -28.06 7.97 14.92
C ILE A 339 -26.88 7.15 15.45
N LEU A 340 -27.08 6.37 16.53
CA LEU A 340 -26.04 5.47 17.03
C LEU A 340 -25.73 4.34 16.04
N ALA A 341 -26.75 3.81 15.36
CA ALA A 341 -26.59 2.82 14.30
C ALA A 341 -25.84 3.41 13.09
N PHE A 342 -26.18 4.64 12.68
CA PHE A 342 -25.43 5.37 11.65
C PHE A 342 -23.99 5.63 12.09
N ALA A 343 -23.75 6.03 13.34
CA ALA A 343 -22.41 6.21 13.88
C ALA A 343 -21.58 4.92 13.76
N TRP A 344 -22.19 3.77 14.06
CA TRP A 344 -21.53 2.48 13.88
C TRP A 344 -21.25 2.17 12.40
N MET A 345 -22.24 2.36 11.51
CA MET A 345 -22.08 2.14 10.06
C MET A 345 -21.00 3.04 9.44
N PHE A 346 -20.93 4.30 9.87
CA PHE A 346 -19.91 5.27 9.45
C PHE A 346 -18.58 5.12 10.20
N ASN A 347 -18.39 4.01 10.93
CA ASN A 347 -17.17 3.70 11.67
C ASN A 347 -16.72 4.80 12.65
N ALA A 348 -17.67 5.56 13.19
CA ALA A 348 -17.39 6.73 14.02
C ALA A 348 -16.60 6.40 15.30
N PHE A 349 -16.67 5.16 15.78
CA PHE A 349 -16.04 4.72 17.02
C PHE A 349 -14.66 4.09 16.83
N ASN A 350 -14.16 3.97 15.60
CA ASN A 350 -12.87 3.38 15.30
C ASN A 350 -11.85 4.47 14.98
N GLY A 351 -10.97 4.77 15.94
CA GLY A 351 -10.05 5.89 15.85
C GLY A 351 -10.73 7.26 15.99
N PHE A 352 -10.08 8.30 15.52
CA PHE A 352 -10.54 9.68 15.67
C PHE A 352 -11.07 10.21 14.33
N THR A 353 -12.37 10.05 14.08
CA THR A 353 -13.03 10.40 12.81
C THR A 353 -13.82 11.71 12.91
N ILE A 354 -14.11 12.33 11.77
CA ILE A 354 -14.99 13.52 11.68
C ILE A 354 -16.39 13.27 12.27
N TRP A 355 -16.86 12.03 12.21
CA TRP A 355 -18.16 11.63 12.73
C TRP A 355 -18.28 11.77 14.24
N ILE A 356 -17.18 11.65 14.98
CA ILE A 356 -17.16 11.91 16.44
C ILE A 356 -17.53 13.37 16.71
N LEU A 357 -16.99 14.32 15.95
CA LEU A 357 -17.32 15.74 16.12
C LEU A 357 -18.79 16.00 15.79
N VAL A 358 -19.29 15.38 14.73
CA VAL A 358 -20.71 15.47 14.36
C VAL A 358 -21.59 14.89 15.48
N LEU A 359 -21.23 13.76 16.08
CA LEU A 359 -21.97 13.16 17.21
C LEU A 359 -21.93 14.03 18.47
N THR A 360 -20.78 14.60 18.82
CA THR A 360 -20.67 15.48 20.01
C THR A 360 -21.52 16.75 19.88
N LEU A 361 -21.77 17.23 18.66
CA LEU A 361 -22.71 18.31 18.40
C LEU A 361 -24.18 17.86 18.50
N ILE A 362 -24.50 16.69 17.95
CA ILE A 362 -25.88 16.24 17.73
C ILE A 362 -26.50 15.61 18.98
N LEU A 363 -25.74 14.80 19.72
CA LEU A 363 -26.24 14.07 20.89
C LEU A 363 -26.80 15.02 21.98
N PRO A 364 -26.12 16.13 22.36
CA PRO A 364 -26.68 17.07 23.32
C PRO A 364 -27.97 17.73 22.80
N LEU A 365 -28.05 18.06 21.51
CA LEU A 365 -29.25 18.66 20.92
C LEU A 365 -30.44 17.70 20.99
N LEU A 366 -30.24 16.41 20.74
CA LEU A 366 -31.29 15.40 20.89
C LEU A 366 -31.69 15.20 22.36
N LEU A 367 -30.74 15.11 23.27
CA LEU A 367 -31.03 14.87 24.68
C LEU A 367 -31.73 16.06 25.36
N PHE A 368 -31.24 17.28 25.13
CA PHE A 368 -31.74 18.46 25.82
C PHE A 368 -32.87 19.17 25.07
N MET A 369 -32.85 19.16 23.74
CA MET A 369 -33.86 19.85 22.92
C MET A 369 -34.79 18.89 22.16
N GLY A 370 -34.58 17.57 22.24
CA GLY A 370 -35.39 16.57 21.54
C GLY A 370 -36.83 16.51 22.00
N ALA A 371 -37.05 16.49 23.31
CA ALA A 371 -38.39 16.42 23.91
C ALA A 371 -39.07 17.80 24.09
N ASP A 372 -38.38 18.89 23.74
CA ASP A 372 -38.94 20.24 23.87
C ASP A 372 -40.01 20.52 22.80
N ARG A 373 -41.26 20.65 23.25
CA ARG A 373 -42.42 20.97 22.42
C ARG A 373 -42.63 22.46 22.18
N THR A 374 -41.87 23.32 22.85
CA THR A 374 -42.01 24.78 22.69
C THR A 374 -41.33 25.29 21.41
N SER A 375 -40.49 24.48 20.78
CA SER A 375 -39.58 24.88 19.72
C SER A 375 -39.64 23.94 18.50
N PRO A 376 -39.88 24.44 17.27
CA PRO A 376 -40.15 25.84 16.90
C PRO A 376 -41.55 26.31 17.33
N VAL A 377 -41.75 27.63 17.46
CA VAL A 377 -43.04 28.20 17.87
C VAL A 377 -43.99 28.31 16.67
N LEU A 378 -45.02 27.46 16.61
CA LEU A 378 -46.11 27.53 15.62
C LEU A 378 -47.32 28.27 16.21
N LEU A 379 -47.87 29.22 15.46
CA LEU A 379 -49.12 29.92 15.80
C LEU A 379 -50.33 29.07 15.47
N ASN A 380 -50.31 28.32 14.36
CA ASN A 380 -51.36 27.37 13.99
C ASN A 380 -50.84 25.93 14.01
N GLU A 381 -50.79 25.34 15.20
CA GLU A 381 -50.31 23.98 15.40
C GLU A 381 -51.24 22.90 14.78
N PRO A 382 -52.58 22.99 14.90
CA PRO A 382 -53.50 21.97 14.38
C PRO A 382 -53.54 21.91 12.85
N LYS A 383 -53.28 23.01 12.15
CA LYS A 383 -53.32 23.05 10.68
C LYS A 383 -52.19 22.22 10.06
N GLY A 384 -52.58 21.15 9.36
CA GLY A 384 -51.68 20.25 8.65
C GLY A 384 -51.09 20.83 7.37
N LEU A 385 -50.18 20.06 6.77
CA LEU A 385 -49.76 20.27 5.38
C LEU A 385 -50.84 19.74 4.44
N ASP A 386 -51.06 20.43 3.32
CA ASP A 386 -51.77 19.83 2.18
C ASP A 386 -50.97 18.65 1.63
N LEU A 387 -51.67 17.62 1.12
CA LEU A 387 -51.06 16.36 0.65
C LEU A 387 -49.97 16.61 -0.41
N ASN A 388 -50.20 17.57 -1.31
CA ASN A 388 -49.24 17.96 -2.34
C ASN A 388 -47.96 18.55 -1.74
N SER A 389 -48.07 19.50 -0.81
CA SER A 389 -46.90 20.07 -0.13
C SER A 389 -46.16 19.03 0.72
N MET A 390 -46.89 18.13 1.39
CA MET A 390 -46.27 17.04 2.15
C MET A 390 -45.45 16.10 1.25
N LYS A 391 -46.02 15.71 0.09
CA LYS A 391 -45.34 14.87 -0.91
C LYS A 391 -44.11 15.58 -1.49
N ASN A 392 -44.25 16.83 -1.92
CA ASN A 392 -43.17 17.56 -2.59
C ASN A 392 -41.98 17.81 -1.65
N ILE A 393 -42.23 18.27 -0.41
CA ILE A 393 -41.18 18.44 0.60
C ILE A 393 -40.50 17.10 0.90
N GLY A 394 -41.29 16.02 0.98
CA GLY A 394 -40.77 14.67 1.20
C GLY A 394 -39.87 14.18 0.08
N ILE A 395 -40.26 14.37 -1.18
CA ILE A 395 -39.47 13.98 -2.35
C ILE A 395 -38.16 14.77 -2.41
N VAL A 396 -38.22 16.10 -2.26
CA VAL A 396 -37.01 16.93 -2.29
C VAL A 396 -36.05 16.53 -1.16
N MET A 397 -36.57 16.26 0.04
CA MET A 397 -35.75 15.80 1.16
C MET A 397 -35.12 14.44 0.86
N LEU A 398 -35.89 13.49 0.35
CA LEU A 398 -35.39 12.14 0.03
C LEU A 398 -34.29 12.20 -1.03
N VAL A 399 -34.52 12.92 -2.14
CA VAL A 399 -33.53 13.09 -3.21
C VAL A 399 -32.27 13.77 -2.68
N ALA A 400 -32.41 14.82 -1.88
CA ALA A 400 -31.27 15.52 -1.31
C ALA A 400 -30.44 14.65 -0.35
N VAL A 401 -31.09 13.88 0.54
CA VAL A 401 -30.41 12.96 1.47
C VAL A 401 -29.71 11.83 0.72
N LEU A 402 -30.34 11.27 -0.31
CA LEU A 402 -29.79 10.16 -1.08
C LEU A 402 -28.59 10.61 -1.93
N PHE A 403 -28.73 11.72 -2.66
CA PHE A 403 -27.68 12.19 -3.57
C PHE A 403 -26.46 12.73 -2.80
N ALA A 404 -26.69 13.41 -1.69
CA ALA A 404 -25.63 13.96 -0.86
C ALA A 404 -25.17 13.00 0.24
N LEU A 405 -25.57 11.72 0.21
CA LEU A 405 -25.14 10.73 1.20
C LEU A 405 -23.60 10.66 1.18
N PRO A 406 -22.92 11.03 2.28
CA PRO A 406 -21.46 11.05 2.32
C PRO A 406 -20.89 9.63 2.38
N SER A 407 -19.64 9.48 1.99
CA SER A 407 -18.89 8.22 2.12
C SER A 407 -18.63 7.86 3.60
N GLN A 408 -18.09 6.66 3.85
CA GLN A 408 -17.73 6.24 5.21
C GLN A 408 -16.68 7.16 5.84
N VAL A 409 -15.69 7.54 5.04
CA VAL A 409 -14.62 8.47 5.38
C VAL A 409 -14.71 9.63 4.38
N PRO A 410 -15.51 10.68 4.66
CA PRO A 410 -15.77 11.74 3.69
C PRO A 410 -14.52 12.56 3.34
N PHE A 411 -13.52 12.51 4.21
CA PHE A 411 -12.26 13.25 4.10
C PHE A 411 -11.17 12.44 4.77
N ASP A 412 -10.04 12.29 4.10
CA ASP A 412 -8.88 11.59 4.62
C ASP A 412 -7.59 12.27 4.19
N ARG A 413 -6.49 11.97 4.87
CA ARG A 413 -5.15 12.38 4.48
C ARG A 413 -4.48 11.20 3.79
N ASP A 414 -3.93 11.43 2.61
CA ASP A 414 -3.20 10.40 1.87
C ASP A 414 -1.81 10.21 2.47
N ASP A 415 -1.73 9.40 3.53
CA ASP A 415 -0.46 9.12 4.21
C ASP A 415 0.45 8.20 3.37
N ASP A 416 -0.14 7.37 2.49
CA ASP A 416 0.57 6.45 1.59
C ASP A 416 1.02 7.12 0.27
N TRP A 417 0.98 8.45 0.20
CA TRP A 417 1.29 9.23 -1.01
C TRP A 417 2.69 8.94 -1.57
N ASN A 418 3.65 8.52 -0.74
CA ASN A 418 5.04 8.23 -1.10
C ASN A 418 5.46 6.80 -0.69
N THR A 419 4.55 5.83 -0.81
CA THR A 419 4.89 4.40 -0.65
C THR A 419 5.78 3.92 -1.81
N ALA A 420 6.62 2.91 -1.57
CA ALA A 420 7.50 2.31 -2.59
C ALA A 420 6.71 1.46 -3.60
N ILE A 421 7.33 1.16 -4.74
CA ILE A 421 6.80 0.20 -5.73
C ILE A 421 6.78 -1.20 -5.16
N VAL A 422 5.77 -1.97 -5.53
CA VAL A 422 5.63 -3.38 -5.16
C VAL A 422 5.76 -4.24 -6.42
N PHE A 423 6.58 -5.28 -6.33
CA PHE A 423 6.75 -6.29 -7.34
C PHE A 423 6.04 -7.57 -6.90
N GLU A 424 5.07 -8.04 -7.69
CA GLU A 424 4.30 -9.26 -7.42
C GLU A 424 4.47 -10.28 -8.54
N MET A 425 4.90 -11.49 -8.19
CA MET A 425 5.00 -12.62 -9.12
C MET A 425 4.86 -13.97 -8.41
N LYS A 426 4.62 -15.03 -9.19
CA LYS A 426 4.82 -16.41 -8.72
C LYS A 426 6.33 -16.70 -8.66
N THR A 427 6.74 -17.64 -7.83
CA THR A 427 8.16 -18.03 -7.71
C THR A 427 8.49 -19.30 -8.51
N ILE A 428 7.49 -20.15 -8.79
CA ILE A 428 7.67 -21.44 -9.48
C ILE A 428 6.88 -21.43 -10.79
N PHE A 429 7.55 -21.82 -11.87
CA PHE A 429 7.01 -21.87 -13.23
C PHE A 429 7.30 -23.23 -13.88
N SER A 430 6.35 -23.70 -14.69
CA SER A 430 6.53 -24.90 -15.52
C SER A 430 6.91 -24.47 -16.94
N ALA A 431 7.88 -25.16 -17.53
CA ALA A 431 8.23 -25.06 -18.93
C ALA A 431 7.48 -26.14 -19.71
N GLU A 432 6.78 -25.75 -20.77
CA GLU A 432 6.04 -26.67 -21.64
C GLU A 432 6.78 -26.87 -22.96
N GLU A 433 6.74 -28.09 -23.48
CA GLU A 433 7.31 -28.40 -24.79
C GLU A 433 6.32 -28.04 -25.91
N VAL A 434 6.70 -27.08 -26.75
CA VAL A 434 5.94 -26.64 -27.92
C VAL A 434 6.88 -26.59 -29.13
N ASP A 435 6.50 -27.27 -30.21
CA ASP A 435 7.31 -27.36 -31.44
C ASP A 435 8.75 -27.87 -31.21
N GLU A 436 8.90 -28.96 -30.43
CA GLU A 436 10.20 -29.58 -30.09
C GLU A 436 11.14 -28.65 -29.30
N ARG A 437 10.59 -27.62 -28.63
CA ARG A 437 11.34 -26.71 -27.76
C ARG A 437 10.58 -26.41 -26.48
N TRP A 438 11.30 -26.36 -25.37
CA TRP A 438 10.75 -25.99 -24.08
C TRP A 438 10.63 -24.48 -23.96
N ASN A 439 9.46 -24.00 -23.57
CA ASN A 439 9.19 -22.56 -23.39
C ASN A 439 8.60 -22.32 -22.00
N ALA A 440 9.04 -21.24 -21.34
CA ALA A 440 8.49 -20.79 -20.08
C ALA A 440 8.22 -19.28 -20.12
N MET A 441 7.09 -18.86 -19.56
CA MET A 441 6.70 -17.45 -19.48
C MET A 441 6.61 -17.02 -18.03
N ILE A 442 7.43 -16.03 -17.67
CA ILE A 442 7.48 -15.48 -16.32
C ILE A 442 6.83 -14.10 -16.35
N SER A 443 5.63 -14.00 -15.79
CA SER A 443 4.89 -12.74 -15.67
C SER A 443 5.18 -12.05 -14.34
N LEU A 444 5.62 -10.79 -14.40
CA LEU A 444 5.88 -9.94 -13.25
C LEU A 444 4.93 -8.74 -13.26
N HIS A 445 4.19 -8.55 -12.17
CA HIS A 445 3.32 -7.39 -11.97
C HIS A 445 4.06 -6.32 -11.16
N VAL A 446 4.14 -5.11 -11.72
CA VAL A 446 4.75 -3.96 -11.07
C VAL A 446 3.65 -2.98 -10.71
N ILE A 447 3.53 -2.66 -9.43
CA ILE A 447 2.42 -1.87 -8.89
C ILE A 447 2.98 -0.62 -8.24
N ASN A 448 2.48 0.56 -8.63
CA ASN A 448 2.72 1.80 -7.94
C ASN A 448 1.53 2.12 -7.01
N PRO A 449 1.60 1.76 -5.71
CA PRO A 449 0.54 2.08 -4.76
C PRO A 449 0.53 3.56 -4.36
N SER A 450 1.56 4.32 -4.71
CA SER A 450 1.75 5.69 -4.27
C SER A 450 0.95 6.69 -5.11
N SER A 451 0.97 7.94 -4.66
CA SER A 451 0.32 9.06 -5.34
C SER A 451 1.33 9.90 -6.17
N VAL A 452 2.57 9.44 -6.27
CA VAL A 452 3.66 10.05 -7.06
C VAL A 452 4.12 9.11 -8.16
N ASN A 453 4.80 9.66 -9.16
CA ASN A 453 5.47 8.84 -10.17
C ASN A 453 6.64 8.13 -9.53
N ARG A 454 6.82 6.85 -9.86
CA ARG A 454 7.91 6.04 -9.33
C ARG A 454 8.65 5.31 -10.44
N ASP A 455 9.96 5.35 -10.32
CA ASP A 455 10.87 4.70 -11.25
C ASP A 455 11.01 3.23 -10.85
N TRP A 456 10.92 2.35 -11.84
CA TRP A 456 11.21 0.93 -11.66
C TRP A 456 12.07 0.41 -12.81
N ALA A 457 12.88 -0.59 -12.49
CA ALA A 457 13.50 -1.44 -13.49
C ALA A 457 13.61 -2.87 -12.95
N VAL A 458 13.64 -3.83 -13.86
CA VAL A 458 13.84 -5.25 -13.57
C VAL A 458 14.68 -5.88 -14.67
N ASP A 459 15.58 -6.77 -14.28
CA ASP A 459 16.28 -7.68 -15.18
C ASP A 459 16.51 -9.03 -14.50
N TYR A 460 16.97 -10.04 -15.22
CA TYR A 460 17.47 -11.27 -14.60
C TYR A 460 18.94 -11.13 -14.19
N ASP A 461 19.39 -11.94 -13.24
CA ASP A 461 20.81 -12.05 -12.91
C ASP A 461 21.56 -12.67 -14.10
N GLN A 462 22.36 -11.84 -14.78
CA GLN A 462 23.08 -12.24 -16.00
C GLN A 462 24.21 -13.23 -15.73
N PHE A 463 24.62 -13.38 -14.47
CA PHE A 463 25.71 -14.25 -14.06
C PHE A 463 25.20 -15.55 -13.41
N ALA A 464 23.89 -15.77 -13.39
CA ALA A 464 23.31 -16.98 -12.82
C ALA A 464 23.68 -18.25 -13.61
N GLU A 465 24.21 -19.25 -12.90
CA GLU A 465 24.66 -20.54 -13.44
C GLU A 465 23.45 -21.45 -13.72
N GLY A 466 22.73 -21.18 -14.80
CA GLY A 466 21.57 -21.98 -15.21
C GLY A 466 20.79 -21.41 -16.38
N LEU A 467 20.96 -20.10 -16.63
CA LEU A 467 20.30 -19.39 -17.74
C LEU A 467 21.09 -19.43 -19.05
N GLU A 468 22.21 -20.17 -19.13
CA GLU A 468 23.06 -20.21 -20.33
C GLU A 468 22.35 -20.84 -21.53
N ASN A 469 21.64 -21.94 -21.30
CA ASN A 469 20.93 -22.69 -22.33
C ASN A 469 19.50 -22.16 -22.61
N TRP A 470 19.10 -21.07 -21.95
CA TRP A 470 17.84 -20.39 -22.17
C TRP A 470 18.06 -19.11 -22.98
N ALA A 471 17.45 -19.02 -24.15
CA ALA A 471 17.30 -17.76 -24.86
C ALA A 471 16.22 -16.91 -24.17
N LYS A 472 16.59 -15.68 -23.84
CA LYS A 472 15.87 -14.78 -22.94
C LYS A 472 15.38 -13.57 -23.73
N VAL A 473 14.07 -13.33 -23.73
CA VAL A 473 13.46 -12.17 -24.39
C VAL A 473 12.49 -11.52 -23.42
N TRP A 474 12.70 -10.23 -23.15
CA TRP A 474 11.75 -9.43 -22.39
C TRP A 474 10.66 -8.88 -23.31
N GLU A 475 9.41 -9.02 -22.88
CA GLU A 475 8.24 -8.34 -23.43
C GLU A 475 7.86 -7.22 -22.47
N CYS A 476 8.40 -6.02 -22.71
CA CYS A 476 8.17 -4.83 -21.90
C CYS A 476 6.86 -4.10 -22.29
N ASP A 477 6.45 -3.12 -21.48
CA ASP A 477 5.23 -2.33 -21.65
C ASP A 477 5.31 -1.25 -22.76
N GLY A 478 6.45 -1.13 -23.43
CA GLY A 478 6.68 -0.28 -24.60
C GLY A 478 7.32 1.08 -24.30
N GLU A 479 7.54 1.43 -23.02
CA GLU A 479 8.18 2.68 -22.58
C GLU A 479 9.51 2.38 -21.83
N GLU A 480 10.54 1.94 -22.57
CA GLU A 480 11.83 1.50 -22.02
C GLU A 480 12.81 2.67 -21.76
N ASP A 481 12.46 3.55 -20.83
CA ASP A 481 13.32 4.70 -20.48
C ASP A 481 14.38 4.35 -19.42
N LEU A 482 14.17 3.27 -18.64
CA LEU A 482 15.04 2.85 -17.54
C LEU A 482 15.44 1.39 -17.70
N SER A 483 16.63 1.03 -17.21
CA SER A 483 17.16 -0.34 -17.29
C SER A 483 18.21 -0.58 -16.20
N ILE A 484 18.43 -1.85 -15.86
CA ILE A 484 19.53 -2.26 -14.98
C ILE A 484 20.74 -2.54 -15.88
N ASN A 485 21.78 -1.73 -15.78
CA ASN A 485 23.01 -1.85 -16.59
C ASN A 485 22.79 -1.89 -18.12
N GLY A 486 21.69 -1.30 -18.62
CA GLY A 486 21.37 -1.29 -20.06
C GLY A 486 20.54 -2.48 -20.55
N PHE A 487 20.06 -3.33 -19.64
CA PHE A 487 19.26 -4.51 -19.93
C PHE A 487 18.00 -4.57 -19.05
N GLY A 488 17.05 -5.42 -19.45
CA GLY A 488 15.77 -5.58 -18.77
C GLY A 488 14.68 -4.60 -19.23
N CYS A 489 13.61 -4.53 -18.45
CA CYS A 489 12.53 -3.57 -18.63
C CYS A 489 12.58 -2.52 -17.53
N GLY A 490 12.19 -1.29 -17.83
CA GLY A 490 12.03 -0.27 -16.82
C GLY A 490 11.42 1.01 -17.38
N SER A 491 10.55 1.62 -16.59
CA SER A 491 9.82 2.82 -16.98
C SER A 491 9.47 3.65 -15.74
N VAL A 492 8.79 4.77 -15.94
CA VAL A 492 8.23 5.57 -14.86
C VAL A 492 6.75 5.24 -14.73
N LEU A 493 6.37 4.61 -13.61
CA LEU A 493 4.99 4.17 -13.39
C LEU A 493 4.16 5.31 -12.78
N PRO A 494 3.05 5.74 -13.41
CA PRO A 494 2.17 6.79 -12.87
C PRO A 494 1.48 6.39 -11.54
N PRO A 495 0.89 7.36 -10.82
CA PRO A 495 0.28 7.11 -9.52
C PRO A 495 -0.90 6.15 -9.60
N ARG A 496 -1.01 5.21 -8.65
CA ARG A 496 -2.09 4.20 -8.58
C ARG A 496 -2.26 3.37 -9.86
N THR A 497 -1.20 3.22 -10.65
CA THR A 497 -1.20 2.36 -11.85
C THR A 497 -0.36 1.11 -11.63
N HIS A 498 -0.53 0.16 -12.54
CA HIS A 498 0.25 -1.07 -12.58
C HIS A 498 0.60 -1.40 -14.03
N THR A 499 1.70 -2.11 -14.19
CA THR A 499 2.15 -2.63 -15.47
C THR A 499 2.55 -4.10 -15.31
N THR A 500 2.57 -4.85 -16.40
CA THR A 500 2.96 -6.26 -16.39
C THR A 500 4.00 -6.47 -17.47
N VAL A 501 5.13 -7.04 -17.09
CA VAL A 501 6.20 -7.43 -18.01
C VAL A 501 6.36 -8.93 -17.99
N VAL A 502 6.77 -9.49 -19.13
CA VAL A 502 6.92 -10.93 -19.29
C VAL A 502 8.33 -11.25 -19.74
N LEU A 503 9.02 -12.12 -19.01
CA LEU A 503 10.27 -12.74 -19.46
C LEU A 503 9.93 -14.06 -20.15
N ASN A 504 10.19 -14.12 -21.45
CA ASN A 504 10.02 -15.30 -22.27
C ASN A 504 11.35 -16.06 -22.35
N LEU A 505 11.33 -17.30 -21.86
CA LEU A 505 12.46 -18.21 -21.86
C LEU A 505 12.21 -19.31 -22.88
N THR A 506 13.16 -19.49 -23.80
CA THR A 506 13.10 -20.54 -24.82
C THR A 506 14.37 -21.40 -24.74
N TRP A 507 14.20 -22.70 -24.58
CA TRP A 507 15.32 -23.63 -24.45
C TRP A 507 16.05 -23.80 -25.77
N THR A 508 17.38 -23.72 -25.73
CA THR A 508 18.22 -23.68 -26.93
C THR A 508 18.90 -25.01 -27.25
N ASP A 509 19.03 -25.91 -26.28
CA ASP A 509 19.58 -27.24 -26.50
C ASP A 509 18.50 -28.17 -27.09
N VAL A 510 18.77 -28.72 -28.26
CA VAL A 510 17.83 -29.62 -28.97
C VAL A 510 18.08 -31.09 -28.61
N THR A 511 19.17 -31.39 -27.92
CA THR A 511 19.61 -32.75 -27.58
C THR A 511 19.25 -33.17 -26.17
N HIS A 512 19.24 -32.23 -25.23
CA HIS A 512 18.89 -32.47 -23.83
C HIS A 512 17.64 -31.68 -23.44
N SER A 513 16.85 -32.26 -22.54
CA SER A 513 15.72 -31.62 -21.89
C SER A 513 16.21 -30.77 -20.70
N PRO A 514 15.52 -29.66 -20.36
CA PRO A 514 15.94 -28.76 -19.29
C PRO A 514 15.80 -29.41 -17.92
N SER A 515 16.75 -29.15 -17.03
CA SER A 515 16.65 -29.45 -15.59
C SER A 515 15.97 -28.30 -14.84
N LEU A 516 15.76 -28.47 -13.52
CA LEU A 516 15.34 -27.36 -12.68
C LEU A 516 16.34 -26.21 -12.79
N THR A 517 15.85 -25.04 -13.20
CA THR A 517 16.65 -23.84 -13.36
C THR A 517 16.24 -22.84 -12.28
N ASN A 518 17.13 -22.60 -11.33
CA ASN A 518 16.96 -21.57 -10.31
C ASN A 518 17.77 -20.34 -10.69
N PHE A 519 17.18 -19.15 -10.58
CA PHE A 519 17.86 -17.87 -10.77
C PHE A 519 17.10 -16.78 -10.03
N SER A 520 17.63 -15.55 -10.02
CA SER A 520 16.91 -14.41 -9.45
C SER A 520 16.66 -13.32 -10.48
N LEU A 521 15.53 -12.63 -10.35
CA LEU A 521 15.29 -11.35 -10.99
C LEU A 521 15.79 -10.24 -10.08
N LEU A 522 16.58 -9.33 -10.63
CA LEU A 522 17.07 -8.13 -9.96
C LEU A 522 16.06 -7.02 -10.19
N THR A 523 15.61 -6.38 -9.12
CA THR A 523 14.71 -5.23 -9.19
C THR A 523 15.43 -3.97 -8.71
N LEU A 524 15.08 -2.84 -9.31
CA LEU A 524 15.58 -1.53 -8.93
C LEU A 524 14.39 -0.59 -8.77
N ALA A 525 14.19 -0.10 -7.56
CA ALA A 525 13.19 0.91 -7.24
C ALA A 525 13.78 1.92 -6.26
N ASP A 526 13.54 3.22 -6.49
CA ASP A 526 14.01 4.30 -5.62
C ASP A 526 15.55 4.31 -5.35
N GLY A 527 16.34 3.71 -6.23
CA GLY A 527 17.80 3.60 -6.09
C GLY A 527 18.28 2.46 -5.19
N GLU A 528 17.38 1.61 -4.72
CA GLU A 528 17.70 0.38 -3.97
C GLU A 528 17.52 -0.84 -4.88
N TYR A 529 18.50 -1.76 -4.81
CA TYR A 529 18.44 -3.04 -5.51
C TYR A 529 17.86 -4.11 -4.58
N ASP A 530 16.96 -4.91 -5.11
CA ASP A 530 16.43 -6.10 -4.45
C ASP A 530 16.42 -7.28 -5.43
N HIS A 531 16.06 -8.48 -4.95
CA HIS A 531 16.01 -9.69 -5.76
C HIS A 531 14.75 -10.51 -5.49
N LEU A 532 14.27 -11.19 -6.54
CA LEU A 532 13.14 -12.09 -6.49
C LEU A 532 13.59 -13.47 -7.00
N PRO A 533 13.59 -14.52 -6.17
CA PRO A 533 13.99 -15.85 -6.59
C PRO A 533 12.94 -16.49 -7.52
N VAL A 534 13.42 -17.18 -8.55
CA VAL A 534 12.62 -17.83 -9.59
C VAL A 534 13.13 -19.25 -9.83
N SER A 535 12.19 -20.19 -9.93
CA SER A 535 12.45 -21.59 -10.25
C SER A 535 11.62 -22.00 -11.47
N VAL A 536 12.28 -22.52 -12.50
CA VAL A 536 11.64 -23.04 -13.72
C VAL A 536 11.92 -24.54 -13.80
N HIS A 537 10.87 -25.35 -13.83
CA HIS A 537 10.99 -26.81 -13.99
C HIS A 537 10.36 -27.26 -15.32
N PRO A 538 10.86 -28.33 -15.96
CA PRO A 538 10.15 -28.94 -17.09
C PRO A 538 8.82 -29.55 -16.65
N ASP A 539 7.83 -29.58 -17.54
CA ASP A 539 6.58 -30.33 -17.36
C ASP A 539 6.79 -31.83 -17.60
N LEU A 540 7.68 -32.44 -16.80
CA LEU A 540 8.03 -33.85 -16.85
C LEU A 540 7.80 -34.52 -15.49
N SER A 541 7.45 -35.81 -15.50
CA SER A 541 7.25 -36.60 -14.27
C SER A 541 8.51 -36.73 -13.42
N PHE A 542 9.69 -36.75 -14.07
CA PHE A 542 11.00 -36.88 -13.45
C PHE A 542 11.99 -35.96 -14.14
N TYR A 543 12.77 -35.21 -13.36
CA TYR A 543 13.85 -34.39 -13.88
C TYR A 543 14.91 -34.12 -12.81
N PRO A 544 16.15 -33.78 -13.20
CA PRO A 544 17.18 -33.39 -12.25
C PRO A 544 16.88 -32.04 -11.59
N ASP A 545 17.01 -31.96 -10.26
CA ASP A 545 16.88 -30.71 -9.47
C ASP A 545 18.16 -29.86 -9.51
N SER A 546 19.32 -30.49 -9.67
CA SER A 546 20.60 -29.78 -9.71
C SER A 546 21.58 -30.42 -10.68
N PRO A 547 22.63 -29.69 -11.11
CA PRO A 547 23.75 -30.31 -11.83
C PRO A 547 24.45 -31.37 -10.96
N TRP A 548 25.32 -32.15 -11.57
CA TRP A 548 26.13 -33.15 -10.86
C TRP A 548 26.93 -32.50 -9.73
N LYS A 549 26.88 -33.10 -8.54
CA LYS A 549 27.66 -32.69 -7.36
C LYS A 549 28.55 -33.82 -6.88
N ILE A 550 29.75 -33.49 -6.40
CA ILE A 550 30.57 -34.45 -5.67
C ILE A 550 30.19 -34.41 -4.18
N VAL A 551 29.80 -35.55 -3.64
CA VAL A 551 29.40 -35.71 -2.24
C VAL A 551 30.35 -36.70 -1.56
N LEU A 552 30.90 -36.31 -0.41
CA LEU A 552 31.64 -37.23 0.45
C LEU A 552 30.66 -37.89 1.42
N SER A 553 30.45 -39.19 1.28
CA SER A 553 29.52 -39.97 2.13
C SER A 553 30.16 -41.28 2.53
N GLU A 554 30.13 -41.59 3.84
CA GLU A 554 30.74 -42.80 4.41
C GLU A 554 32.25 -42.97 4.12
N GLY A 555 32.97 -41.85 3.92
CA GLY A 555 34.41 -41.88 3.63
C GLY A 555 34.74 -42.15 2.16
N GLU A 556 33.76 -42.16 1.26
CA GLU A 556 33.95 -42.28 -0.18
C GLU A 556 33.38 -41.09 -0.93
N LEU A 557 34.09 -40.66 -1.98
CA LEU A 557 33.59 -39.65 -2.90
C LEU A 557 32.61 -40.29 -3.88
N LYS A 558 31.42 -39.71 -3.99
CA LYS A 558 30.36 -40.12 -4.89
C LYS A 558 30.00 -38.95 -5.80
N ARG A 559 29.66 -39.23 -7.05
CA ARG A 559 29.08 -38.25 -7.98
C ARG A 559 27.58 -38.42 -7.97
N CYS A 560 26.85 -37.44 -7.48
CA CYS A 560 25.42 -37.56 -7.24
C CYS A 560 24.63 -36.45 -7.95
N ILE A 561 23.42 -36.79 -8.38
CA ILE A 561 22.45 -35.86 -8.93
C ILE A 561 21.11 -36.06 -8.21
N SER A 562 20.50 -34.97 -7.76
CA SER A 562 19.18 -35.01 -7.11
C SER A 562 18.10 -35.10 -8.18
N ILE A 563 17.06 -35.90 -7.93
CA ILE A 563 15.95 -36.10 -8.86
C ILE A 563 14.65 -35.68 -8.16
N GLU A 564 13.92 -34.78 -8.81
CA GLU A 564 12.57 -34.41 -8.39
C GLU A 564 11.56 -35.33 -9.09
N SER A 565 10.51 -35.72 -8.36
CA SER A 565 9.51 -36.68 -8.84
C SER A 565 8.09 -36.24 -8.50
N PHE A 566 7.26 -36.06 -9.53
CA PHE A 566 5.84 -35.76 -9.39
C PHE A 566 4.91 -36.96 -9.61
N SER A 567 5.49 -38.14 -9.85
CA SER A 567 4.76 -39.39 -10.13
C SER A 567 5.28 -40.56 -9.28
N GLU A 568 4.44 -41.57 -9.06
CA GLU A 568 4.83 -42.86 -8.46
C GLU A 568 5.17 -43.92 -9.53
N GLU A 569 5.40 -43.48 -10.77
CA GLU A 569 5.81 -44.37 -11.86
C GLU A 569 7.23 -44.93 -11.66
N GLN A 570 7.51 -46.06 -12.33
CA GLN A 570 8.85 -46.66 -12.31
C GLN A 570 9.84 -45.76 -13.06
N LEU A 571 11.04 -45.62 -12.50
CA LEU A 571 12.12 -44.83 -13.08
C LEU A 571 13.24 -45.73 -13.60
N ASN A 572 13.53 -45.63 -14.90
CA ASN A 572 14.70 -46.25 -15.51
C ASN A 572 15.81 -45.21 -15.67
N VAL A 573 16.99 -45.51 -15.13
CA VAL A 573 18.16 -44.65 -15.19
C VAL A 573 19.25 -45.35 -16.00
N SER A 574 19.82 -44.66 -16.98
CA SER A 574 20.97 -45.14 -17.75
C SER A 574 21.92 -44.03 -18.19
N PHE A 575 23.14 -44.40 -18.59
CA PHE A 575 24.19 -43.47 -19.02
C PHE A 575 24.62 -43.79 -20.46
N PRO A 576 23.99 -43.16 -21.47
CA PRO A 576 24.11 -43.58 -22.87
C PRO A 576 25.51 -43.37 -23.47
N ASN A 577 26.28 -42.42 -22.93
CA ASN A 577 27.62 -42.09 -23.44
C ASN A 577 28.74 -42.89 -22.74
N ALA A 578 28.44 -43.64 -21.69
CA ALA A 578 29.45 -44.32 -20.88
C ALA A 578 30.18 -45.45 -21.62
N ASP A 579 29.55 -46.07 -22.62
CA ASP A 579 30.14 -47.15 -23.41
C ASP A 579 31.12 -46.65 -24.49
N GLN A 580 31.24 -45.32 -24.67
CA GLN A 580 32.08 -44.73 -25.71
C GLN A 580 33.53 -44.45 -25.27
N SER A 581 33.84 -44.55 -23.96
CA SER A 581 35.06 -43.96 -23.41
C SER A 581 36.30 -44.86 -23.39
N LEU A 582 36.24 -46.14 -22.96
CA LEU A 582 37.39 -47.05 -23.02
C LEU A 582 37.02 -48.56 -23.00
N GLU A 583 37.72 -49.37 -23.81
CA GLU A 583 37.74 -50.85 -23.70
C GLU A 583 38.63 -51.32 -22.53
N ILE A 584 38.17 -51.14 -21.29
CA ILE A 584 38.87 -51.63 -20.07
C ILE A 584 38.29 -52.99 -19.66
N GLN A 585 39.14 -53.92 -19.20
CA GLN A 585 38.68 -55.27 -18.78
C GLN A 585 37.80 -55.25 -17.53
N SER A 586 37.94 -54.23 -16.69
CA SER A 586 37.13 -53.98 -15.49
C SER A 586 36.38 -52.65 -15.56
N ARG A 587 35.07 -52.65 -15.24
CA ARG A 587 34.30 -51.41 -15.06
C ARG A 587 34.85 -50.64 -13.85
N LEU A 588 35.05 -49.33 -14.03
CA LEU A 588 35.60 -48.45 -13.00
C LEU A 588 34.53 -47.67 -12.22
N GLN A 589 33.27 -47.73 -12.66
CA GLN A 589 32.15 -46.95 -12.13
C GLN A 589 30.82 -47.71 -12.23
N TRP A 590 29.93 -47.48 -11.26
CA TRP A 590 28.59 -48.09 -11.20
C TRP A 590 27.62 -47.22 -10.40
N ILE A 591 26.32 -47.40 -10.61
CA ILE A 591 25.27 -46.76 -9.80
C ILE A 591 25.26 -47.40 -8.40
N GLU A 592 25.15 -46.58 -7.36
CA GLU A 592 25.10 -47.05 -5.98
C GLU A 592 23.97 -48.10 -5.76
N GLY A 593 24.34 -49.25 -5.20
CA GLY A 593 23.43 -50.39 -5.01
C GLY A 593 23.22 -51.27 -6.24
N GLN A 594 23.79 -50.91 -7.40
CA GLN A 594 23.74 -51.69 -8.63
C GLN A 594 25.15 -52.12 -9.08
N ASN A 595 25.20 -53.10 -9.99
CA ASN A 595 26.48 -53.58 -10.54
C ASN A 595 26.87 -52.89 -11.86
N ASN A 596 25.97 -52.10 -12.45
CA ASN A 596 26.10 -51.49 -13.77
C ASN A 596 25.72 -50.00 -13.72
N LEU A 597 25.80 -49.32 -14.88
CA LEU A 597 25.29 -47.97 -15.10
C LEU A 597 23.83 -47.95 -15.58
N GLU A 598 23.10 -49.03 -15.28
CA GLU A 598 21.67 -49.15 -15.54
C GLU A 598 20.98 -49.53 -14.25
N ALA A 599 19.90 -48.83 -13.92
CA ALA A 599 19.10 -49.07 -12.74
C ALA A 599 17.61 -48.93 -13.07
N GLN A 600 16.80 -49.78 -12.46
CA GLN A 600 15.35 -49.67 -12.48
C GLN A 600 14.87 -49.54 -11.04
N TYR A 601 14.13 -48.46 -10.76
CA TYR A 601 13.57 -48.17 -9.45
C TYR A 601 12.05 -48.26 -9.49
N ASP A 602 11.46 -48.93 -8.49
CA ASP A 602 10.00 -49.02 -8.36
C ASP A 602 9.35 -47.66 -8.04
N SER A 603 10.10 -46.77 -7.38
CA SER A 603 9.77 -45.37 -7.13
C SER A 603 11.05 -44.54 -7.30
N ALA A 604 10.96 -43.34 -7.86
CA ALA A 604 12.12 -42.48 -8.06
C ALA A 604 12.88 -42.24 -6.74
N PRO A 605 14.20 -42.49 -6.69
CA PRO A 605 15.01 -42.14 -5.53
C PRO A 605 15.21 -40.63 -5.47
N GLU A 606 15.36 -40.08 -4.26
CA GLU A 606 15.66 -38.64 -4.06
C GLU A 606 16.98 -38.23 -4.73
N GLN A 607 17.94 -39.16 -4.81
CA GLN A 607 19.26 -38.92 -5.38
C GLN A 607 19.78 -40.17 -6.08
N VAL A 608 20.42 -39.98 -7.24
CA VAL A 608 21.19 -41.02 -7.93
C VAL A 608 22.66 -40.73 -7.78
N CYS A 609 23.39 -41.66 -7.14
CA CYS A 609 24.82 -41.56 -6.91
C CYS A 609 25.59 -42.60 -7.71
N LEU A 610 26.71 -42.18 -8.30
CA LEU A 610 27.71 -43.00 -8.94
C LEU A 610 28.88 -43.20 -7.98
N ARG A 611 29.31 -44.45 -7.85
CA ARG A 611 30.55 -44.84 -7.15
C ARG A 611 31.61 -45.18 -8.18
N GLY A 612 32.85 -44.83 -7.87
CA GLY A 612 34.02 -45.07 -8.70
C GLY A 612 35.16 -45.63 -7.87
N LEU A 613 36.08 -46.35 -8.53
CA LEU A 613 37.28 -46.89 -7.86
C LEU A 613 38.28 -45.81 -7.45
N ASP A 614 38.24 -44.65 -8.11
CA ASP A 614 38.96 -43.46 -7.70
C ASP A 614 38.14 -42.18 -8.01
N PRO A 615 38.49 -41.03 -7.39
CA PRO A 615 37.78 -39.77 -7.61
C PRO A 615 37.94 -39.18 -9.02
N VAL A 616 38.97 -39.60 -9.76
CA VAL A 616 39.31 -39.07 -11.09
C VAL A 616 38.36 -39.64 -12.14
N VAL A 617 38.07 -40.94 -12.05
CA VAL A 617 37.11 -41.64 -12.91
C VAL A 617 35.70 -41.04 -12.81
N LEU A 618 35.31 -40.57 -11.63
CA LEU A 618 34.00 -39.93 -11.40
C LEU A 618 33.83 -38.61 -12.17
N ARG A 619 34.91 -37.97 -12.63
CA ARG A 619 34.87 -36.71 -13.38
C ARG A 619 35.02 -36.88 -14.89
N THR A 620 34.78 -38.08 -15.41
CA THR A 620 34.68 -38.32 -16.85
C THR A 620 33.48 -37.58 -17.45
N SER A 621 33.67 -36.98 -18.63
CA SER A 621 32.63 -36.22 -19.35
C SER A 621 31.49 -37.10 -19.85
N GLU A 622 31.75 -38.39 -20.03
CA GLU A 622 30.83 -39.39 -20.54
C GLU A 622 29.73 -39.74 -19.54
N LEU A 623 29.90 -39.32 -18.28
CA LEU A 623 28.90 -39.39 -17.22
C LEU A 623 28.06 -38.11 -17.08
N ASN A 624 28.30 -37.07 -17.88
CA ASN A 624 27.54 -35.82 -17.78
C ASN A 624 26.08 -36.01 -18.18
N THR A 625 25.86 -36.79 -19.24
CA THR A 625 24.51 -37.10 -19.74
C THR A 625 23.90 -38.26 -18.97
N ILE A 626 22.72 -38.01 -18.38
CA ILE A 626 21.89 -39.02 -17.74
C ILE A 626 20.59 -39.18 -18.52
N GLN A 627 20.19 -40.43 -18.75
CA GLN A 627 18.90 -40.73 -19.35
C GLN A 627 17.93 -41.20 -18.27
N LEU A 628 16.83 -40.47 -18.11
CA LEU A 628 15.72 -40.79 -17.23
C LEU A 628 14.52 -41.19 -18.09
N ASN A 629 14.18 -42.48 -18.09
CA ASN A 629 13.19 -43.06 -19.01
C ASN A 629 13.54 -42.79 -20.48
N ASN A 630 12.79 -41.91 -21.15
CA ASN A 630 12.99 -41.56 -22.56
C ASN A 630 13.65 -40.18 -22.75
N GLU A 631 13.88 -39.44 -21.66
CA GLU A 631 14.41 -38.08 -21.69
C GLU A 631 15.91 -38.08 -21.36
N LEU A 632 16.66 -37.22 -22.06
CA LEU A 632 18.10 -37.02 -21.86
C LEU A 632 18.33 -35.70 -21.14
N PHE A 633 19.14 -35.69 -20.09
CA PHE A 633 19.52 -34.49 -19.37
C PHE A 633 21.04 -34.34 -19.33
N ASP A 634 21.52 -33.11 -19.44
CA ASP A 634 22.91 -32.78 -19.18
C ASP A 634 23.05 -32.26 -17.75
N GLY A 635 23.69 -33.03 -16.88
CA GLY A 635 23.99 -32.58 -15.52
C GLY A 635 25.29 -31.79 -15.43
N GLY A 636 25.99 -31.55 -16.54
CA GLY A 636 27.28 -30.87 -16.57
C GLY A 636 28.41 -31.64 -15.91
N MET A 637 29.59 -31.02 -15.85
CA MET A 637 30.72 -31.58 -15.11
C MET A 637 30.63 -31.14 -13.64
N PRO A 638 30.71 -32.05 -12.67
CA PRO A 638 30.60 -31.66 -11.28
C PRO A 638 31.78 -30.78 -10.86
N GLU A 639 31.46 -29.68 -10.19
CA GLU A 639 32.44 -28.87 -9.50
C GLU A 639 33.04 -29.66 -8.33
N LEU A 640 34.33 -29.42 -8.07
CA LEU A 640 34.99 -30.02 -6.93
C LEU A 640 34.95 -29.05 -5.76
N PRO A 641 34.67 -29.52 -4.53
CA PRO A 641 34.73 -28.67 -3.35
C PRO A 641 36.16 -28.14 -3.19
N LEU A 642 36.28 -26.81 -3.17
CA LEU A 642 37.55 -26.13 -2.95
C LEU A 642 37.85 -26.10 -1.45
N ILE A 643 39.07 -26.49 -1.07
CA ILE A 643 39.51 -26.49 0.32
C ILE A 643 40.66 -25.50 0.46
N ALA A 644 40.60 -24.69 1.52
CA ALA A 644 41.61 -23.74 1.93
C ALA A 644 42.25 -24.20 3.25
N VAL A 645 43.53 -24.56 3.23
CA VAL A 645 44.27 -24.90 4.46
C VAL A 645 44.83 -23.61 5.06
N VAL A 646 44.26 -23.18 6.19
CA VAL A 646 44.55 -21.89 6.83
C VAL A 646 45.19 -22.13 8.21
N PRO A 647 46.36 -21.54 8.50
CA PRO A 647 46.96 -21.64 9.83
C PRO A 647 46.21 -20.75 10.83
N LEU A 648 46.26 -21.10 12.11
CA LEU A 648 45.69 -20.29 13.21
C LEU A 648 46.08 -18.81 13.19
N GLN A 649 47.26 -18.48 12.66
CA GLN A 649 47.72 -17.09 12.57
C GLN A 649 47.12 -16.32 11.38
N GLY A 650 46.56 -17.03 10.40
CA GLY A 650 46.01 -16.52 9.15
C GLY A 650 46.95 -16.69 7.95
N TRP A 651 46.39 -16.62 6.74
CA TRP A 651 47.16 -16.56 5.50
C TRP A 651 47.98 -15.29 5.41
N ASN A 652 49.23 -15.39 4.96
CA ASN A 652 50.08 -14.24 4.75
C ASN A 652 50.12 -13.88 3.26
N ILE A 653 49.39 -12.83 2.88
CA ILE A 653 49.29 -12.35 1.50
C ILE A 653 50.36 -11.28 1.24
N THR A 654 51.19 -11.52 0.24
CA THR A 654 52.26 -10.60 -0.20
C THR A 654 52.01 -10.09 -1.62
N SER A 655 52.80 -9.11 -2.07
CA SER A 655 52.75 -8.59 -3.45
C SER A 655 53.37 -9.54 -4.50
N SER A 656 53.98 -10.65 -4.09
CA SER A 656 54.54 -11.66 -5.00
C SER A 656 53.43 -12.46 -5.69
N ALA A 657 53.52 -12.69 -6.99
CA ALA A 657 52.56 -13.52 -7.74
C ALA A 657 52.46 -14.97 -7.21
N GLN A 658 53.52 -15.49 -6.59
CA GLN A 658 53.55 -16.86 -6.07
C GLN A 658 52.95 -16.99 -4.65
N LEU A 659 53.05 -15.93 -3.83
CA LEU A 659 52.62 -15.90 -2.43
C LEU A 659 51.49 -14.88 -2.17
N GLY A 660 50.93 -14.27 -3.21
CA GLY A 660 49.76 -13.39 -3.15
C GLY A 660 48.46 -14.19 -3.08
N TRP A 661 47.33 -13.59 -3.46
CA TRP A 661 45.99 -14.21 -3.35
C TRP A 661 45.80 -15.53 -4.14
N GLY A 662 46.69 -15.86 -5.07
CA GLY A 662 46.55 -17.02 -5.95
C GLY A 662 45.61 -16.74 -7.12
N PHE A 663 45.52 -17.66 -8.07
CA PHE A 663 44.83 -17.44 -9.35
C PHE A 663 43.34 -17.05 -9.19
N GLU A 664 42.57 -17.79 -8.39
CA GLU A 664 41.11 -17.63 -8.29
C GLU A 664 40.65 -16.36 -7.56
N LEU A 665 41.41 -15.91 -6.55
CA LEU A 665 41.10 -14.73 -5.73
C LEU A 665 41.75 -13.43 -6.24
N ASN A 666 42.61 -13.51 -7.28
CA ASN A 666 43.21 -12.33 -7.89
C ASN A 666 42.24 -11.58 -8.81
N ALA A 667 41.10 -12.20 -9.16
CA ALA A 667 39.98 -11.52 -9.78
C ALA A 667 39.29 -10.64 -8.73
N SER A 668 39.18 -9.34 -8.99
CA SER A 668 38.44 -8.38 -8.15
C SER A 668 37.08 -8.94 -7.71
N GLY A 669 36.70 -8.74 -6.45
CA GLY A 669 35.44 -9.21 -5.87
C GLY A 669 35.36 -8.94 -4.36
N ALA A 670 34.35 -9.49 -3.70
CA ALA A 670 34.20 -9.46 -2.26
C ALA A 670 34.32 -10.86 -1.67
N LEU A 671 35.02 -10.99 -0.53
CA LEU A 671 35.07 -12.23 0.23
C LEU A 671 34.13 -12.10 1.43
N SER A 672 33.26 -13.09 1.59
CA SER A 672 32.22 -13.15 2.62
C SER A 672 32.29 -14.47 3.39
N SER A 673 32.12 -14.40 4.71
CA SER A 673 31.89 -15.55 5.60
C SER A 673 30.45 -15.57 6.14
N ILE A 674 29.52 -14.88 5.47
CA ILE A 674 28.10 -14.85 5.80
C ILE A 674 27.42 -15.94 4.95
N ASP A 675 26.56 -16.75 5.57
CA ASP A 675 25.82 -17.84 4.92
C ASP A 675 24.70 -17.34 3.96
N ASP A 676 24.58 -16.03 3.76
CA ASP A 676 23.55 -15.37 2.96
C ASP A 676 24.02 -15.06 1.52
N VAL A 677 23.07 -14.67 0.67
CA VAL A 677 23.24 -14.25 -0.73
C VAL A 677 24.26 -13.11 -0.91
N CYS A 678 24.96 -13.07 -2.04
CA CYS A 678 25.90 -11.97 -2.32
C CYS A 678 25.18 -10.61 -2.37
N PRO A 679 25.73 -9.56 -1.73
CA PRO A 679 25.09 -8.25 -1.72
C PRO A 679 25.15 -7.59 -3.10
N LEU A 680 24.00 -7.14 -3.60
CA LEU A 680 23.88 -6.50 -4.92
C LEU A 680 24.42 -5.07 -4.99
N ASN A 681 24.55 -4.39 -3.85
CA ASN A 681 25.14 -3.05 -3.77
C ASN A 681 26.28 -2.98 -2.74
N PRO A 682 27.45 -3.58 -3.02
CA PRO A 682 28.57 -3.48 -2.12
C PRO A 682 29.33 -2.18 -2.44
N SER A 683 28.89 -1.05 -1.89
CA SER A 683 29.80 0.06 -1.60
C SER A 683 30.73 -0.33 -0.43
N LEU A 684 31.29 -1.53 -0.49
CA LEU A 684 32.15 -2.12 0.53
C LEU A 684 33.54 -1.52 0.35
N SER A 685 34.05 -0.91 1.41
CA SER A 685 35.46 -0.56 1.47
C SER A 685 36.32 -1.82 1.51
N ILE A 686 37.59 -1.73 1.13
CA ILE A 686 38.59 -2.75 1.47
C ILE A 686 38.90 -2.70 2.98
N PRO A 687 39.50 -3.75 3.58
CA PRO A 687 40.03 -3.67 4.94
C PRO A 687 41.06 -2.55 5.04
N PRO A 688 40.93 -1.59 5.98
CA PRO A 688 41.82 -0.44 6.04
C PRO A 688 43.25 -0.86 6.37
N ALA A 689 44.20 -0.45 5.54
CA ALA A 689 45.63 -0.66 5.81
C ALA A 689 46.10 0.33 6.90
N PRO A 690 46.79 -0.13 7.96
CA PRO A 690 47.28 0.74 9.02
C PRO A 690 48.46 1.60 8.57
N VAL A 691 48.59 2.82 9.12
CA VAL A 691 49.73 3.73 8.87
C VAL A 691 51.03 3.21 9.50
N ALA A 692 50.92 2.43 10.58
CA ALA A 692 52.01 1.70 11.22
C ALA A 692 51.46 0.46 11.95
N GLY A 693 52.08 -0.71 11.79
CA GLY A 693 51.67 -1.97 12.42
C GLY A 693 51.34 -3.07 11.40
N GLU A 694 50.87 -4.21 11.89
CA GLU A 694 50.46 -5.36 11.06
C GLU A 694 49.08 -5.11 10.42
N TRP A 695 48.95 -5.37 9.12
CA TRP A 695 47.66 -5.33 8.43
C TRP A 695 46.97 -6.68 8.61
N ILE A 696 45.93 -6.72 9.44
CA ILE A 696 45.21 -7.95 9.76
C ILE A 696 43.74 -7.78 9.35
N TRP A 697 43.23 -8.73 8.56
CA TRP A 697 41.81 -8.89 8.29
C TRP A 697 41.31 -10.15 8.99
N ASP A 698 40.50 -9.96 10.02
CA ASP A 698 39.84 -11.02 10.76
C ASP A 698 38.38 -11.14 10.31
N LEU A 699 38.03 -12.29 9.71
CA LEU A 699 36.70 -12.53 9.15
C LEU A 699 35.64 -12.79 10.25
N ASP A 700 36.04 -13.14 11.47
CA ASP A 700 35.10 -13.22 12.59
C ASP A 700 34.61 -11.81 13.01
N VAL A 701 35.43 -10.78 12.79
CA VAL A 701 35.13 -9.39 13.12
C VAL A 701 34.49 -8.66 11.93
N ARG A 702 35.09 -8.80 10.74
CA ARG A 702 34.59 -8.20 9.50
C ARG A 702 34.30 -9.31 8.50
N LYS A 703 33.08 -9.83 8.60
CA LYS A 703 32.58 -10.97 7.82
C LYS A 703 32.55 -10.77 6.31
N ILE A 704 32.49 -9.53 5.83
CA ILE A 704 32.47 -9.23 4.39
C ILE A 704 33.28 -7.97 4.05
N SER A 705 34.06 -8.05 2.97
CA SER A 705 34.84 -6.92 2.44
C SER A 705 35.29 -7.16 1.00
N ASN A 706 35.53 -6.08 0.26
CA ASN A 706 36.23 -6.15 -1.02
C ASN A 706 37.66 -6.68 -0.81
N ILE A 707 38.10 -7.58 -1.70
CA ILE A 707 39.43 -8.19 -1.64
C ILE A 707 40.49 -7.12 -1.96
N PRO A 708 41.41 -6.80 -1.02
CA PRO A 708 42.42 -5.76 -1.23
C PRO A 708 43.59 -6.23 -2.12
N ALA A 709 44.08 -5.34 -2.99
CA ALA A 709 45.33 -5.55 -3.71
C ALA A 709 46.53 -5.15 -2.83
N VAL A 710 47.44 -6.10 -2.57
CA VAL A 710 48.71 -5.84 -1.84
C VAL A 710 49.78 -5.44 -2.86
N GLN A 711 50.07 -4.14 -2.98
CA GLN A 711 51.02 -3.61 -3.99
C GLN A 711 52.43 -3.34 -3.43
N ASP A 712 52.55 -2.96 -2.17
CA ASP A 712 53.83 -2.61 -1.56
C ASP A 712 54.63 -3.85 -1.16
N GLU A 713 55.90 -3.94 -1.60
CA GLU A 713 56.80 -5.07 -1.26
C GLU A 713 57.11 -5.19 0.25
N ASN A 714 56.94 -4.11 1.01
CA ASN A 714 57.21 -4.06 2.46
C ASN A 714 55.95 -4.27 3.31
N GLN A 715 54.78 -4.46 2.71
CA GLN A 715 53.54 -4.71 3.43
C GLN A 715 53.02 -6.12 3.13
N SER A 716 52.46 -6.77 4.14
CA SER A 716 51.78 -8.04 3.99
C SER A 716 50.46 -8.00 4.76
N LEU A 717 49.45 -8.67 4.21
CA LEU A 717 48.13 -8.76 4.80
C LEU A 717 47.95 -10.15 5.40
N THR A 718 47.65 -10.20 6.70
CA THR A 718 47.30 -11.44 7.39
C THR A 718 45.79 -11.62 7.39
N VAL A 719 45.28 -12.66 6.75
CA VAL A 719 43.84 -12.96 6.66
C VAL A 719 43.50 -14.14 7.57
N ARG A 720 42.66 -13.92 8.58
CA ARG A 720 42.24 -14.95 9.53
C ARG A 720 40.85 -15.46 9.18
N MET A 721 40.74 -16.78 9.11
CA MET A 721 39.53 -17.52 8.84
C MET A 721 39.39 -18.60 9.91
N SER A 722 38.15 -18.88 10.32
CA SER A 722 37.85 -19.89 11.34
C SER A 722 37.74 -21.28 10.71
N ASP A 723 38.13 -22.31 11.46
CA ASP A 723 38.02 -23.70 11.01
C ASP A 723 36.56 -24.09 10.74
N GLY A 724 36.33 -24.81 9.64
CA GLY A 724 35.00 -25.30 9.25
C GLY A 724 34.05 -24.26 8.67
N THR A 725 34.47 -22.99 8.50
CA THR A 725 33.62 -21.97 7.85
C THR A 725 33.57 -22.14 6.34
N SER A 726 32.38 -22.01 5.76
CA SER A 726 32.19 -21.83 4.30
C SER A 726 32.43 -20.37 3.93
N MET A 727 33.25 -20.16 2.91
CA MET A 727 33.62 -18.85 2.40
C MET A 727 33.02 -18.67 1.01
N HIS A 728 32.42 -17.50 0.77
CA HIS A 728 31.76 -17.12 -0.46
C HIS A 728 32.52 -15.99 -1.14
N VAL A 729 32.85 -16.16 -2.43
CA VAL A 729 33.52 -15.13 -3.23
C VAL A 729 32.50 -14.50 -4.16
N CYS A 730 32.06 -13.30 -3.84
CA CYS A 730 31.07 -12.56 -4.62
C CYS A 730 31.72 -11.83 -5.80
N SER A 731 31.04 -11.88 -6.95
CA SER A 731 31.40 -11.14 -8.16
C SER A 731 31.37 -9.63 -7.90
N PRO A 732 32.22 -8.83 -8.56
CA PRO A 732 32.13 -7.37 -8.54
C PRO A 732 30.94 -6.86 -9.38
N HIS A 733 30.32 -7.73 -10.17
CA HIS A 733 29.11 -7.44 -10.93
C HIS A 733 27.86 -7.67 -10.08
N LEU A 734 26.72 -7.07 -10.46
CA LEU A 734 25.43 -7.31 -9.80
C LEU A 734 25.01 -8.77 -10.01
N SER A 735 25.30 -9.60 -9.01
CA SER A 735 24.95 -11.01 -8.96
C SER A 735 24.62 -11.39 -7.52
N VAL A 736 23.54 -12.12 -7.34
CA VAL A 736 23.18 -12.72 -6.05
C VAL A 736 23.98 -14.00 -5.80
N GLU A 737 24.42 -14.68 -6.87
CA GLU A 737 25.19 -15.90 -6.78
C GLU A 737 26.68 -15.62 -6.54
N PRO A 738 27.32 -16.35 -5.61
CA PRO A 738 28.76 -16.29 -5.45
C PRO A 738 29.43 -16.89 -6.68
N LYS A 739 30.56 -16.30 -7.09
CA LYS A 739 31.38 -16.80 -8.20
C LYS A 739 31.90 -18.22 -7.92
N PHE A 740 32.25 -18.50 -6.67
CA PHE A 740 32.60 -19.83 -6.16
C PHE A 740 32.65 -19.82 -4.65
N ASN A 741 32.60 -21.00 -4.05
CA ASN A 741 32.66 -21.22 -2.61
C ASN A 741 33.84 -22.13 -2.24
N PHE A 742 34.38 -21.97 -1.04
CA PHE A 742 35.42 -22.86 -0.51
C PHE A 742 35.28 -23.06 1.00
N THR A 743 35.73 -24.21 1.50
CA THR A 743 35.72 -24.53 2.93
C THR A 743 37.09 -24.33 3.55
N VAL A 744 37.11 -23.85 4.79
CA VAL A 744 38.34 -23.61 5.54
C VAL A 744 38.66 -24.81 6.42
N GLU A 745 39.89 -25.31 6.33
CA GLU A 745 40.45 -26.32 7.23
C GLU A 745 41.66 -25.76 7.97
N GLU A 746 41.71 -26.01 9.28
CA GLU A 746 42.88 -25.64 10.09
C GLU A 746 44.10 -26.50 9.73
N GLY A 747 45.20 -25.86 9.36
CA GLY A 747 46.44 -26.56 9.06
C GLY A 747 47.59 -25.63 8.68
N PRO A 748 48.78 -26.17 8.39
CA PRO A 748 49.89 -25.37 7.88
C PRO A 748 49.52 -24.78 6.51
N GLU A 749 49.88 -23.52 6.25
CA GLU A 749 49.60 -22.91 4.94
C GLU A 749 50.25 -23.72 3.81
N LEU A 750 49.41 -24.20 2.89
CA LEU A 750 49.82 -24.97 1.72
C LEU A 750 49.43 -24.22 0.45
N ILE A 751 50.43 -23.85 -0.36
CA ILE A 751 50.20 -23.25 -1.68
C ILE A 751 50.63 -24.25 -2.74
N PHE A 752 49.69 -24.63 -3.59
CA PHE A 752 49.93 -25.54 -4.69
C PHE A 752 50.37 -24.77 -5.94
N GLN A 753 51.37 -25.26 -6.66
CA GLN A 753 51.80 -24.69 -7.92
C GLN A 753 51.91 -25.75 -9.01
N ARG A 754 51.24 -25.50 -10.13
CA ARG A 754 51.31 -26.28 -11.38
C ARG A 754 51.25 -25.32 -12.56
N TYR A 755 52.00 -25.59 -13.63
CA TYR A 755 52.07 -24.73 -14.83
C TYR A 755 52.40 -23.26 -14.54
N ASN A 756 53.26 -23.00 -13.55
CA ASN A 756 53.58 -21.65 -13.05
C ASN A 756 52.40 -20.86 -12.46
N THR A 757 51.24 -21.48 -12.24
CA THR A 757 50.08 -20.88 -11.55
C THR A 757 50.04 -21.34 -10.10
N SER A 758 49.84 -20.41 -9.16
CA SER A 758 49.74 -20.66 -7.72
C SER A 758 48.27 -20.69 -7.28
N HIS A 759 47.93 -21.69 -6.47
CA HIS A 759 46.59 -21.95 -5.96
C HIS A 759 46.67 -22.07 -4.44
N ARG A 760 45.95 -21.19 -3.73
CA ARG A 760 45.81 -21.24 -2.25
C ARG A 760 44.63 -22.07 -1.79
N MET A 761 43.64 -22.19 -2.67
CA MET A 761 42.49 -23.07 -2.54
C MET A 761 42.63 -24.09 -3.64
N TRP A 762 42.46 -25.35 -3.30
CA TRP A 762 42.54 -26.43 -4.26
C TRP A 762 41.61 -27.54 -3.80
N SER A 763 41.00 -28.22 -4.76
CA SER A 763 40.34 -29.49 -4.52
C SER A 763 41.32 -30.64 -4.74
N ASN A 764 40.90 -31.90 -4.65
CA ASN A 764 41.70 -33.06 -5.06
C ASN A 764 42.14 -32.97 -6.53
N MET A 765 43.22 -32.22 -6.82
CA MET A 765 43.61 -31.92 -8.19
C MET A 765 44.21 -33.17 -8.79
N TRP A 766 43.76 -33.49 -9.99
CA TRP A 766 44.10 -34.76 -10.60
C TRP A 766 44.76 -34.60 -11.96
N MET A 767 45.26 -35.73 -12.45
CA MET A 767 45.76 -35.94 -13.78
C MET A 767 45.40 -37.35 -14.21
N ALA A 768 45.08 -37.55 -15.48
CA ALA A 768 44.91 -38.87 -16.06
C ALA A 768 45.86 -39.07 -17.24
N ALA A 769 46.21 -40.33 -17.49
CA ALA A 769 47.01 -40.77 -18.60
C ALA A 769 46.34 -41.98 -19.26
N TYR A 770 46.41 -42.05 -20.59
CA TYR A 770 45.87 -43.16 -21.37
C TYR A 770 47.02 -43.83 -22.13
N ASN A 771 47.16 -45.15 -21.99
CA ASN A 771 48.22 -45.93 -22.64
C ASN A 771 49.62 -45.30 -22.48
N GLY A 772 49.97 -44.86 -21.26
CA GLY A 772 51.24 -44.21 -20.94
C GLY A 772 51.36 -42.74 -21.36
N THR A 773 50.34 -42.14 -21.99
CA THR A 773 50.37 -40.73 -22.40
C THR A 773 49.52 -39.85 -21.47
N LEU A 774 50.15 -38.88 -20.81
CA LEU A 774 49.43 -37.90 -19.96
C LEU A 774 48.50 -37.04 -20.81
N LEU A 775 47.29 -36.78 -20.31
CA LEU A 775 46.35 -35.82 -20.93
C LEU A 775 46.96 -34.43 -21.08
N GLN A 776 47.80 -34.03 -20.12
CA GLN A 776 48.61 -32.81 -20.19
C GLN A 776 50.07 -33.18 -19.90
N SER A 777 50.97 -32.86 -20.83
CA SER A 777 52.37 -33.31 -20.83
C SER A 777 53.20 -32.93 -19.60
N GLN A 778 52.84 -31.85 -18.90
CA GLN A 778 53.48 -31.39 -17.65
C GLN A 778 52.60 -31.61 -16.40
N GLY A 779 51.46 -32.30 -16.53
CA GLY A 779 50.47 -32.40 -15.47
C GLY A 779 50.87 -33.21 -14.25
N ALA A 780 51.86 -34.08 -14.40
CA ALA A 780 52.45 -34.84 -13.31
C ALA A 780 53.66 -34.14 -12.64
N ASN A 781 53.96 -32.89 -13.03
CA ASN A 781 54.97 -32.04 -12.39
C ASN A 781 54.29 -30.90 -11.62
N PHE A 782 54.50 -30.84 -10.30
CA PHE A 782 53.91 -29.82 -9.43
C PHE A 782 54.76 -29.58 -8.19
N SER A 783 54.47 -28.51 -7.46
CA SER A 783 55.15 -28.19 -6.20
C SER A 783 54.19 -27.67 -5.14
N PHE A 784 54.51 -27.95 -3.88
CA PHE A 784 53.83 -27.39 -2.71
C PHE A 784 54.77 -26.48 -1.93
N TYR A 785 54.31 -25.28 -1.64
CA TYR A 785 54.94 -24.39 -0.67
C TYR A 785 54.34 -24.64 0.72
N SER A 786 55.19 -24.75 1.74
CA SER A 786 54.77 -24.74 3.13
C SER A 786 55.49 -23.64 3.89
N SER A 787 54.76 -22.84 4.67
CA SER A 787 55.35 -21.85 5.60
C SER A 787 55.58 -22.41 7.01
N SER A 788 55.25 -23.68 7.24
CA SER A 788 55.42 -24.32 8.55
C SER A 788 56.89 -24.58 8.88
N ASN A 789 57.27 -24.32 10.13
CA ASN A 789 58.55 -24.75 10.69
C ASN A 789 58.55 -26.24 11.11
N GLN A 790 57.38 -26.89 11.07
CA GLN A 790 57.22 -28.32 11.33
C GLN A 790 57.14 -29.09 10.01
N SER A 791 57.82 -30.24 9.92
CA SER A 791 57.81 -31.07 8.71
C SER A 791 56.48 -31.82 8.57
N ILE A 792 55.76 -31.56 7.47
CA ILE A 792 54.49 -32.23 7.15
C ILE A 792 54.83 -33.56 6.45
N PRO A 793 54.37 -34.72 6.93
CA PRO A 793 54.65 -36.01 6.28
C PRO A 793 53.97 -36.10 4.91
N VAL A 794 54.67 -36.69 3.94
CA VAL A 794 54.14 -36.99 2.60
C VAL A 794 54.03 -38.50 2.44
N GLN A 795 52.85 -39.00 2.09
CA GLN A 795 52.59 -40.42 1.82
C GLN A 795 52.30 -40.62 0.33
N ILE A 796 52.86 -41.67 -0.27
CA ILE A 796 52.60 -42.02 -1.68
C ILE A 796 51.94 -43.39 -1.71
N ASN A 797 50.70 -43.44 -2.20
CA ASN A 797 49.87 -44.64 -2.25
C ASN A 797 49.74 -45.12 -3.70
N TYR A 798 50.17 -46.34 -3.96
CA TYR A 798 49.99 -46.99 -5.26
C TYR A 798 48.75 -47.89 -5.24
N GLN A 799 47.84 -47.71 -6.19
CA GLN A 799 46.55 -48.41 -6.25
C GLN A 799 46.29 -48.99 -7.66
N GLY A 800 45.29 -49.87 -7.79
CA GLY A 800 44.86 -50.46 -9.06
C GLY A 800 45.53 -51.80 -9.42
N ASN A 801 45.13 -52.37 -10.55
CA ASN A 801 45.55 -53.70 -11.05
C ASN A 801 46.55 -53.64 -12.22
N GLY A 802 46.95 -52.44 -12.66
CA GLY A 802 47.90 -52.19 -13.75
C GLY A 802 49.37 -52.05 -13.32
N GLY A 803 50.20 -51.57 -14.25
CA GLY A 803 51.62 -51.29 -13.98
C GLY A 803 51.80 -50.08 -13.05
N GLN A 804 52.79 -50.11 -12.15
CA GLN A 804 53.00 -49.01 -11.21
C GLN A 804 53.56 -47.75 -11.89
N TRP A 805 53.13 -46.57 -11.42
CA TRP A 805 53.73 -45.28 -11.77
C TRP A 805 55.21 -45.22 -11.40
N THR A 806 56.00 -44.48 -12.17
CA THR A 806 57.40 -44.24 -11.88
C THR A 806 57.57 -42.91 -11.14
N THR A 807 58.22 -42.93 -9.98
CA THR A 807 58.57 -41.71 -9.23
C THR A 807 59.88 -41.15 -9.78
N VAL A 808 59.83 -40.00 -10.45
CA VAL A 808 61.00 -39.30 -10.99
C VAL A 808 61.63 -38.40 -9.90
N ARG A 809 60.78 -37.66 -9.17
CA ARG A 809 61.18 -36.78 -8.07
C ARG A 809 60.11 -36.73 -6.99
N SER A 810 60.49 -36.93 -5.73
CA SER A 810 59.59 -36.76 -4.58
C SER A 810 60.37 -36.45 -3.30
N VAL A 811 59.65 -36.00 -2.27
CA VAL A 811 60.16 -35.81 -0.91
C VAL A 811 59.30 -36.59 0.08
N SER A 812 59.89 -37.05 1.19
CA SER A 812 59.18 -37.78 2.25
C SER A 812 58.46 -36.87 3.26
N SER A 813 58.81 -35.59 3.28
CA SER A 813 58.15 -34.56 4.10
C SER A 813 58.30 -33.19 3.45
N LEU A 814 57.30 -32.32 3.64
CA LEU A 814 57.35 -30.93 3.20
C LEU A 814 58.20 -30.14 4.18
N SER A 815 59.26 -29.51 3.66
CA SER A 815 60.09 -28.55 4.38
C SER A 815 59.63 -27.11 4.11
N ASN A 816 60.02 -26.17 4.97
CA ASN A 816 59.71 -24.75 4.75
C ASN A 816 60.23 -24.29 3.38
N GLY A 817 59.34 -23.71 2.56
CA GLY A 817 59.59 -23.34 1.19
C GLY A 817 58.94 -24.30 0.17
N TRP A 818 59.43 -24.25 -1.07
CA TRP A 818 58.90 -25.03 -2.19
C TRP A 818 59.45 -26.47 -2.23
N ASN A 819 58.55 -27.44 -2.32
CA ASN A 819 58.86 -28.87 -2.44
C ASN A 819 58.28 -29.39 -3.75
N SER A 820 59.10 -29.96 -4.64
CA SER A 820 58.70 -30.37 -5.99
C SER A 820 58.51 -31.88 -6.13
N PHE A 821 57.53 -32.27 -6.94
CA PHE A 821 57.16 -33.65 -7.24
C PHE A 821 57.06 -33.87 -8.76
N GLU A 822 57.53 -35.02 -9.22
CA GLU A 822 57.48 -35.42 -10.63
C GLU A 822 57.25 -36.93 -10.74
N PHE A 823 56.20 -37.31 -11.47
CA PHE A 823 55.80 -38.70 -11.71
C PHE A 823 55.63 -38.97 -13.20
N ALA A 824 55.87 -40.21 -13.64
CA ALA A 824 55.59 -40.64 -15.00
C ALA A 824 54.67 -41.88 -15.02
N PRO A 825 53.61 -41.87 -15.86
CA PRO A 825 52.59 -42.92 -15.88
C PRO A 825 53.15 -44.25 -16.41
N SER A 826 52.47 -45.34 -16.09
CA SER A 826 52.74 -46.66 -16.69
C SER A 826 51.99 -46.81 -18.02
N ASP A 827 52.38 -47.80 -18.84
CA ASP A 827 51.71 -48.14 -20.11
C ASP A 827 50.33 -48.83 -19.91
N SER A 828 49.67 -48.61 -18.77
CA SER A 828 48.34 -49.16 -18.46
C SER A 828 47.24 -48.41 -19.24
N THR A 829 46.07 -49.02 -19.40
CA THR A 829 44.97 -48.45 -20.22
C THR A 829 44.49 -47.11 -19.67
N LEU A 830 44.35 -47.01 -18.35
CA LEU A 830 44.14 -45.75 -17.62
C LEU A 830 45.11 -45.66 -16.44
N SER A 831 45.73 -44.50 -16.25
CA SER A 831 46.48 -44.17 -15.03
C SER A 831 46.01 -42.83 -14.47
N THR A 832 45.74 -42.77 -13.18
CA THR A 832 45.23 -41.57 -12.50
C THR A 832 46.17 -41.14 -11.37
N LEU A 833 46.25 -39.84 -11.15
CA LEU A 833 47.00 -39.20 -10.07
C LEU A 833 46.08 -38.19 -9.40
N TRP A 834 45.95 -38.25 -8.08
CA TRP A 834 45.29 -37.21 -7.28
C TRP A 834 45.97 -37.10 -5.92
N PHE A 835 45.65 -36.08 -5.15
CA PHE A 835 46.18 -35.91 -3.81
C PHE A 835 45.12 -35.35 -2.86
N GLU A 836 45.30 -35.63 -1.58
CA GLU A 836 44.39 -35.28 -0.49
C GLU A 836 45.21 -34.77 0.71
N HIS A 837 44.65 -33.83 1.46
CA HIS A 837 45.17 -33.44 2.77
C HIS A 837 44.36 -34.19 3.83
N GLN A 838 44.99 -35.14 4.52
CA GLN A 838 44.33 -35.95 5.54
C GLN A 838 45.21 -36.00 6.79
N ASP A 839 44.63 -35.70 7.96
CA ASP A 839 45.28 -35.78 9.27
C ASP A 839 46.66 -35.06 9.34
N ASN A 840 46.74 -33.82 8.85
CA ASN A 840 48.00 -33.06 8.75
C ASN A 840 49.09 -33.75 7.92
N SER A 841 48.71 -34.56 6.94
CA SER A 841 49.61 -35.21 6.00
C SER A 841 49.15 -35.00 4.55
N LEU A 842 50.10 -34.88 3.62
CA LEU A 842 49.80 -34.83 2.20
C LEU A 842 49.88 -36.25 1.64
N VAL A 843 48.76 -36.78 1.18
CA VAL A 843 48.68 -38.12 0.58
C VAL A 843 48.58 -37.97 -0.93
N ILE A 844 49.53 -38.54 -1.68
CA ILE A 844 49.54 -38.58 -3.14
C ILE A 844 49.15 -39.99 -3.58
N HIS A 845 48.05 -40.10 -4.30
CA HIS A 845 47.55 -41.36 -4.84
C HIS A 845 47.93 -41.50 -6.31
N LEU A 846 48.45 -42.67 -6.66
CA LEU A 846 48.89 -43.05 -7.99
C LEU A 846 48.22 -44.39 -8.35
N ALA A 847 47.21 -44.37 -9.21
CA ALA A 847 46.50 -45.57 -9.59
C ALA A 847 46.69 -45.91 -11.08
N SER A 848 46.66 -47.21 -11.40
CA SER A 848 46.74 -47.70 -12.78
C SER A 848 45.81 -48.90 -12.98
N TYR A 849 45.06 -48.89 -14.07
CA TYR A 849 44.02 -49.86 -14.42
C TYR A 849 44.28 -50.42 -15.83
N VAL A 850 43.99 -51.71 -16.04
CA VAL A 850 44.18 -52.45 -17.31
C VAL A 850 42.86 -53.03 -17.80
#